data_AF-G0J134-F1
#
_entry.id   AF-G0J134-F1
#
_cell.length_a   1.000
_cell.length_b   1.000
_cell.length_c   1.000
_cell.angle_alpha   90.00
_cell.angle_beta   90.00
_cell.angle_gamma   90.00
#
_symmetry.space_group_name_H-M   'P 1'
#
loop_
_entity.id
_entity.type
_entity.pdbx_description
1 polymer ?
#
loop_
_entity_poly.entity_id
_entity_poly.type
_entity_poly.pdbx_seq_one_letter_code
_entity_poly.pdbx_strand_id
1 'polypeptide(L)'
;MKRGLFSIILLFLFFVVGAQEINLDYYLPEDYTYDENIAKPSSILGFEVGEWHANHTQVVNYYKTVAEQSSRATLINYGSTYEKRPLLMLAVSSPKNIQQLDKLKEQRGGLRYPDFKSNLQGMPVVMYMGHSVHGNESSGVNASLLSAYHFTAAKEIEEDLDNIILLIDPAINPDGINRFASWVNSHKSYYPNGDRNNRELNETWPRGRTNHYWFDLNRDWLPVQHPESQGRIAQLQAWLPNIVLDFHEMGTDNTYFFQPGIPSRNNPLTPAKNFELTEKIAGYHAKYLDKIGSLYYSKESFDDYYFGKGSTYLDIQGAVGILFEQASSRGHLQENVFGEISFPFTIRNQFTTALSSFDAAIDLRVELNTYMSDFYKEAKEEYTNDDNKAIIFGALEDYGRTFHFADVLLRHDIQLYSLEEDVTLNGVPFKSGKSFIVPLDQPQYRLINSLFETRTTFQDSLFYDVSTWNLPMSFNLNYMSLSSKILNLAKVENVSKGLTFKKGEVKGEAGAYSYAFEWEEYYAPKALYKLMDLGYQVRVSHKEFQTKDKKSFSRGTILVGKGNSDRSDEVFYEDLKSIAASTGINIYALSTGLTAGVNLGSPSISVLTKPSIALLVDDGVGSSDAGEIWHLFDQRMEIPITLMPTHRMSGADLNRYNVIILPTGNYGAFGEREAEKLKSWVQKGGTLISRGSAMNWLAKNDIAVFNFASADYSDSTRQKKYADLSNDRGAKVTGGAIFKAKLDVTHPIGYGYTSEDIHVFKQGNQFLELSGNPYANPLVYTADPLASGYVHPKNLEMIKNKGVVQVSGKGSGKTIGFVDNPNFRAFWYGTNKLFLNAVFFGQTISSASTR
;
A
#
# COMPACT_ATOMS: atom_id res chain seq x y z
N MET A 1 80.38 34.50 -4.57
CA MET A 1 79.41 33.44 -4.93
C MET A 1 78.10 33.78 -4.21
N LYS A 2 77.19 34.61 -4.74
CA LYS A 2 76.06 34.33 -5.68
C LYS A 2 75.37 33.00 -5.35
N ARG A 3 74.18 32.98 -4.71
CA ARG A 3 72.79 33.23 -5.18
C ARG A 3 72.24 32.16 -6.15
N GLY A 4 71.06 31.63 -5.82
CA GLY A 4 70.18 30.77 -6.65
C GLY A 4 70.30 29.29 -6.24
N LEU A 5 69.25 28.56 -5.83
CA LEU A 5 67.94 28.50 -6.42
C LEU A 5 66.86 28.25 -5.33
N PHE A 6 66.06 29.28 -5.11
CA PHE A 6 64.79 29.28 -4.38
C PHE A 6 63.73 29.09 -5.47
N SER A 7 63.12 27.90 -5.58
CA SER A 7 61.89 27.60 -6.33
C SER A 7 61.81 26.08 -6.51
N ILE A 8 60.85 25.41 -5.87
CA ILE A 8 60.25 24.08 -6.21
C ILE A 8 59.48 23.48 -4.99
N ILE A 9 59.55 24.08 -3.78
CA ILE A 9 58.76 23.60 -2.62
C ILE A 9 57.72 24.65 -2.21
N LEU A 10 56.88 25.07 -3.15
CA LEU A 10 55.70 25.91 -2.89
C LEU A 10 54.58 25.59 -3.90
N LEU A 11 54.44 24.30 -4.20
CA LEU A 11 53.37 23.72 -5.03
C LEU A 11 52.74 22.50 -4.36
N PHE A 12 52.80 22.43 -3.02
CA PHE A 12 51.70 21.85 -2.27
C PHE A 12 50.61 22.92 -2.22
N LEU A 13 49.83 22.98 -3.30
CA LEU A 13 48.46 23.45 -3.25
C LEU A 13 47.80 22.70 -2.08
N PHE A 14 47.71 23.38 -0.95
CA PHE A 14 46.67 23.11 0.00
C PHE A 14 45.36 23.28 -0.79
N PHE A 15 44.81 22.16 -1.27
CA PHE A 15 43.37 22.04 -1.43
C PHE A 15 42.79 22.08 -0.01
N VAL A 16 42.75 23.29 0.56
CA VAL A 16 41.69 23.62 1.51
C VAL A 16 40.44 23.49 0.65
N VAL A 17 39.77 22.35 0.75
CA VAL A 17 38.36 22.25 0.39
C VAL A 17 37.68 23.26 1.30
N GLY A 18 37.57 24.50 0.81
CA GLY A 18 36.72 25.49 1.44
C GLY A 18 35.34 24.88 1.48
N ALA A 19 34.72 24.85 2.66
CA ALA A 19 33.30 24.62 2.75
C ALA A 19 32.65 25.61 1.77
N GLN A 20 32.14 25.08 0.65
CA GLN A 20 31.45 25.88 -0.34
C GLN A 20 30.30 26.56 0.42
N GLU A 21 30.18 27.89 0.32
CA GLU A 21 29.02 28.57 0.88
C GLU A 21 27.78 27.94 0.25
N ILE A 22 26.97 27.27 1.07
CA ILE A 22 25.74 26.63 0.64
C ILE A 22 24.75 27.77 0.42
N ASN A 23 24.72 28.30 -0.80
CA ASN A 23 23.76 29.31 -1.23
C ASN A 23 23.06 28.83 -2.51
N LEU A 24 22.06 29.57 -2.97
CA LEU A 24 21.29 29.17 -4.15
C LEU A 24 22.12 29.00 -5.43
N ASP A 25 23.24 29.72 -5.57
CA ASP A 25 24.08 29.68 -6.78
C ASP A 25 24.75 28.30 -6.97
N TYR A 26 24.88 27.50 -5.90
CA TYR A 26 25.33 26.11 -6.01
C TYR A 26 24.35 25.21 -6.79
N TYR A 27 23.06 25.56 -6.77
CA TYR A 27 21.98 24.77 -7.34
C TYR A 27 21.46 25.32 -8.66
N LEU A 28 21.31 26.65 -8.73
CA LEU A 28 20.62 27.32 -9.82
C LEU A 28 21.52 27.40 -11.08
N PRO A 29 20.94 27.33 -12.29
CA PRO A 29 21.71 27.55 -13.51
C PRO A 29 22.36 28.94 -13.56
N GLU A 30 23.62 29.01 -14.01
CA GLU A 30 24.43 30.25 -14.01
C GLU A 30 23.87 31.38 -14.91
N ASP A 31 23.23 31.03 -16.03
CA ASP A 31 22.76 31.99 -17.05
C ASP A 31 21.32 32.51 -16.80
N TYR A 32 20.79 32.33 -15.60
CA TYR A 32 19.38 32.61 -15.28
C TYR A 32 19.24 33.81 -14.35
N THR A 33 18.21 34.63 -14.61
CA THR A 33 17.83 35.76 -13.77
C THR A 33 16.48 35.51 -13.13
N TYR A 34 16.34 35.94 -11.88
CA TYR A 34 15.17 35.66 -11.05
C TYR A 34 14.43 36.95 -10.68
N ASP A 35 13.11 36.88 -10.63
CA ASP A 35 12.27 37.97 -10.11
C ASP A 35 12.50 38.14 -8.60
N GLU A 36 13.06 39.29 -8.22
CA GLU A 36 13.38 39.63 -6.83
C GLU A 36 12.15 39.77 -5.93
N ASN A 37 10.95 39.88 -6.49
CA ASN A 37 9.70 39.92 -5.72
C ASN A 37 9.26 38.54 -5.23
N ILE A 38 9.81 37.46 -5.80
CA ILE A 38 9.52 36.10 -5.36
C ILE A 38 10.48 35.71 -4.24
N ALA A 39 9.92 35.34 -3.09
CA ALA A 39 10.68 34.97 -1.91
C ALA A 39 11.60 33.78 -2.20
N LYS A 40 12.88 33.93 -1.84
CA LYS A 40 13.84 32.82 -1.81
C LYS A 40 13.46 31.82 -0.72
N PRO A 41 13.73 30.51 -0.88
CA PRO A 41 13.47 29.52 0.16
C PRO A 41 14.01 29.90 1.53
N SER A 42 15.26 30.39 1.60
CA SER A 42 15.91 30.72 2.88
C SER A 42 15.20 31.79 3.71
N SER A 43 14.47 32.71 3.06
CA SER A 43 13.67 33.72 3.76
C SER A 43 12.51 33.15 4.56
N ILE A 44 12.01 31.96 4.19
CA ILE A 44 10.90 31.28 4.87
C ILE A 44 11.41 30.13 5.76
N LEU A 45 12.45 29.42 5.31
CA LEU A 45 13.05 28.33 6.08
C LEU A 45 13.79 28.85 7.32
N GLY A 46 14.42 30.02 7.22
CA GLY A 46 15.35 30.56 8.21
C GLY A 46 16.78 30.02 8.09
N PHE A 47 17.07 29.27 7.02
CA PHE A 47 18.37 28.69 6.68
C PHE A 47 18.45 28.42 5.17
N GLU A 48 19.65 28.21 4.64
CA GLU A 48 19.84 27.89 3.21
C GLU A 48 19.45 26.43 2.91
N VAL A 49 18.93 26.18 1.70
CA VAL A 49 18.52 24.82 1.29
C VAL A 49 19.72 23.87 1.42
N GLY A 50 19.53 22.74 2.08
CA GLY A 50 20.59 21.76 2.35
C GLY A 50 21.37 22.00 3.65
N GLU A 51 21.19 23.14 4.33
CA GLU A 51 21.78 23.37 5.65
C GLU A 51 21.06 22.55 6.75
N TRP A 52 19.74 22.46 6.66
CA TRP A 52 18.88 21.65 7.52
C TRP A 52 17.81 20.95 6.69
N HIS A 53 17.25 19.86 7.22
CA HIS A 53 16.12 19.20 6.58
C HIS A 53 14.85 20.00 6.82
N ALA A 54 14.24 20.54 5.75
CA ALA A 54 12.98 21.25 5.89
C ALA A 54 11.88 20.33 6.43
N ASN A 55 11.22 20.74 7.51
CA ASN A 55 10.02 20.03 7.98
C ASN A 55 8.81 20.42 7.13
N HIS A 56 7.76 19.60 7.18
CA HIS A 56 6.60 19.79 6.30
C HIS A 56 5.90 21.15 6.50
N THR A 57 5.90 21.72 7.71
CA THR A 57 5.29 23.04 7.96
C THR A 57 6.05 24.15 7.22
N GLN A 58 7.38 24.09 7.21
CA GLN A 58 8.21 25.06 6.48
C GLN A 58 7.98 24.95 4.97
N VAL A 59 7.89 23.72 4.45
CA VAL A 59 7.60 23.45 3.03
C VAL A 59 6.23 24.04 2.64
N VAL A 60 5.19 23.76 3.42
CA VAL A 60 3.83 24.30 3.18
C VAL A 60 3.81 25.83 3.21
N ASN A 61 4.49 26.44 4.19
CA ASN A 61 4.55 27.90 4.30
C ASN A 61 5.27 28.53 3.11
N TYR A 62 6.34 27.91 2.63
CA TYR A 62 7.05 28.37 1.45
C TYR A 62 6.17 28.28 0.19
N TYR A 63 5.51 27.14 -0.03
CA TYR A 63 4.62 26.94 -1.17
C TYR A 63 3.44 27.92 -1.19
N LYS A 64 2.85 28.21 -0.03
CA LYS A 64 1.82 29.26 0.09
C LYS A 64 2.35 30.63 -0.28
N THR A 65 3.52 30.99 0.25
CA THR A 65 4.14 32.29 0.00
C THR A 65 4.41 32.50 -1.50
N VAL A 66 5.02 31.51 -2.16
CA VAL A 66 5.32 31.58 -3.59
C VAL A 66 4.03 31.64 -4.43
N ALA A 67 3.00 30.87 -4.06
CA ALA A 67 1.70 30.92 -4.74
C ALA A 67 1.00 32.29 -4.60
N GLU A 68 1.20 32.99 -3.49
CA GLU A 68 0.65 34.34 -3.27
C GLU A 68 1.43 35.43 -4.04
N GLN A 69 2.73 35.22 -4.27
CA GLN A 69 3.62 36.21 -4.89
C GLN A 69 3.72 36.07 -6.42
N SER A 70 3.64 34.85 -6.95
CA SER A 70 3.83 34.60 -8.39
C SER A 70 2.50 34.46 -9.12
N SER A 71 2.28 35.28 -10.16
CA SER A 71 1.13 35.14 -11.06
C SER A 71 1.18 33.88 -11.94
N ARG A 72 2.27 33.11 -11.87
CA ARG A 72 2.49 31.86 -12.59
C ARG A 72 2.07 30.64 -11.80
N ALA A 73 1.69 30.80 -10.53
CA ALA A 73 1.49 29.70 -9.62
C ALA A 73 0.09 29.71 -9.01
N THR A 74 -0.49 28.53 -8.81
CA THR A 74 -1.68 28.35 -7.98
C THR A 74 -1.55 27.11 -7.12
N LEU A 75 -1.98 27.23 -5.86
CA LEU A 75 -1.87 26.14 -4.88
C LEU A 75 -3.13 25.27 -4.93
N ILE A 76 -2.95 23.96 -5.06
CA ILE A 76 -4.03 22.99 -5.05
C ILE A 76 -3.90 22.14 -3.78
N ASN A 77 -4.90 22.23 -2.90
CA ASN A 77 -5.02 21.32 -1.76
C ASN A 77 -5.89 20.13 -2.18
N TYR A 78 -5.35 18.92 -2.07
CA TYR A 78 -6.01 17.70 -2.52
C TYR A 78 -6.37 16.74 -1.38
N GLY A 79 -6.09 17.09 -0.12
CA GLY A 79 -6.50 16.25 1.01
C GLY A 79 -5.74 16.54 2.30
N SER A 80 -5.78 15.58 3.21
CA SER A 80 -4.97 15.60 4.43
C SER A 80 -4.57 14.20 4.86
N THR A 81 -3.40 14.07 5.46
CA THR A 81 -2.91 12.80 6.02
C THR A 81 -3.72 12.36 7.25
N TYR A 82 -3.43 11.17 7.78
CA TYR A 82 -3.98 10.71 9.06
C TYR A 82 -3.63 11.67 10.21
N GLU A 83 -2.42 12.24 10.21
CA GLU A 83 -1.98 13.24 11.20
C GLU A 83 -2.47 14.67 10.88
N LYS A 84 -3.43 14.82 9.96
CA LYS A 84 -4.04 16.10 9.56
C LYS A 84 -3.07 17.09 8.92
N ARG A 85 -1.96 16.61 8.35
CA ARG A 85 -1.08 17.46 7.53
C ARG A 85 -1.75 17.69 6.17
N PRO A 86 -1.78 18.93 5.66
CA PRO A 86 -2.37 19.21 4.36
C PRO A 86 -1.55 18.53 3.26
N LEU A 87 -2.24 17.99 2.27
CA LEU A 87 -1.63 17.47 1.05
C LEU A 87 -1.86 18.48 -0.06
N LEU A 88 -0.78 18.98 -0.65
CA LEU A 88 -0.84 20.08 -1.61
C LEU A 88 0.10 19.88 -2.79
N MET A 89 -0.20 20.54 -3.90
CA MET A 89 0.71 20.68 -5.03
C MET A 89 0.64 22.09 -5.60
N LEU A 90 1.73 22.57 -6.17
CA LEU A 90 1.81 23.85 -6.86
C LEU A 90 1.64 23.61 -8.36
N ALA A 91 0.57 24.16 -8.95
CA ALA A 91 0.44 24.21 -10.40
C ALA A 91 1.15 25.46 -10.92
N VAL A 92 2.14 25.28 -11.81
CA VAL A 92 2.95 26.37 -12.39
C VAL A 92 2.85 26.36 -13.90
N SER A 93 2.57 27.51 -14.50
CA SER A 93 2.50 27.71 -15.96
C SER A 93 2.52 29.22 -16.26
N SER A 94 2.39 29.62 -17.53
CA SER A 94 2.26 31.04 -17.85
C SER A 94 1.01 31.64 -17.20
N PRO A 95 0.97 32.95 -16.87
CA PRO A 95 -0.20 33.57 -16.26
C PRO A 95 -1.48 33.38 -17.09
N LYS A 96 -1.34 33.31 -18.42
CA LYS A 96 -2.43 33.02 -19.36
C LYS A 96 -2.98 31.60 -19.17
N ASN A 97 -2.10 30.61 -19.05
CA ASN A 97 -2.51 29.23 -18.80
C ASN A 97 -3.12 29.06 -17.40
N ILE A 98 -2.55 29.71 -16.38
CA ILE A 98 -3.10 29.71 -15.01
C ILE A 98 -4.54 30.21 -14.97
N GLN A 99 -4.87 31.27 -15.72
CA GLN A 99 -6.24 31.78 -15.81
C GLN A 99 -7.20 30.83 -16.57
N GLN A 100 -6.67 29.84 -17.28
CA GLN A 100 -7.43 28.91 -18.13
C GLN A 100 -7.29 27.44 -17.71
N LEU A 101 -6.78 27.15 -16.51
CA LEU A 101 -6.46 25.78 -16.10
C LEU A 101 -7.65 24.82 -16.22
N ASP A 102 -8.85 25.22 -15.80
CA ASP A 102 -10.02 24.33 -15.89
C ASP A 102 -10.36 23.98 -17.34
N LYS A 103 -10.25 24.95 -18.26
CA LYS A 103 -10.46 24.73 -19.70
C LYS A 103 -9.38 23.82 -20.28
N LEU A 104 -8.11 24.04 -19.93
CA LEU A 104 -6.99 23.21 -20.38
C LEU A 104 -7.14 21.78 -19.85
N LYS A 105 -7.57 21.62 -18.60
CA LYS A 105 -7.85 20.33 -17.96
C LYS A 105 -9.01 19.60 -18.65
N GLU A 106 -10.10 20.29 -18.97
CA GLU A 106 -11.24 19.72 -19.73
C GLU A 106 -10.81 19.28 -21.14
N GLN A 107 -10.11 20.14 -21.88
CA GLN A 107 -9.59 19.82 -23.21
C GLN A 107 -8.68 18.59 -23.18
N ARG A 108 -7.84 18.49 -22.16
CA ARG A 108 -6.96 17.34 -21.95
C ARG A 108 -7.73 16.08 -21.60
N GLY A 109 -8.76 16.18 -20.76
CA GLY A 109 -9.67 15.08 -20.44
C GLY A 109 -10.32 14.45 -21.67
N GLY A 110 -10.55 15.26 -22.72
CA GLY A 110 -11.02 14.82 -24.03
C GLY A 110 -10.07 13.87 -24.77
N LEU A 111 -8.75 13.93 -24.55
CA LEU A 111 -7.77 13.05 -25.22
C LEU A 111 -7.99 11.56 -24.95
N ARG A 112 -8.74 11.24 -23.88
CA ARG A 112 -9.14 9.87 -23.53
C ARG A 112 -10.16 9.26 -24.49
N TYR A 113 -10.76 10.07 -25.36
CA TYR A 113 -11.84 9.65 -26.25
C TYR A 113 -11.43 9.81 -27.71
N PRO A 114 -11.45 8.73 -28.51
CA PRO A 114 -11.01 8.74 -29.91
C PRO A 114 -11.68 9.78 -30.82
N ASP A 115 -12.94 10.12 -30.54
CA ASP A 115 -13.72 11.07 -31.34
C ASP A 115 -13.41 12.55 -31.00
N PHE A 116 -12.63 12.81 -29.96
CA PHE A 116 -12.29 14.16 -29.54
C PHE A 116 -11.28 14.79 -30.50
N LYS A 117 -11.69 15.89 -31.16
CA LYS A 117 -10.82 16.66 -32.04
C LYS A 117 -10.08 17.74 -31.25
N SER A 118 -8.76 17.58 -31.11
CA SER A 118 -7.90 18.55 -30.43
C SER A 118 -6.78 19.05 -31.34
N ASN A 119 -6.34 20.29 -31.12
CA ASN A 119 -5.13 20.82 -31.72
C ASN A 119 -3.94 20.45 -30.83
N LEU A 120 -3.37 19.25 -31.06
CA LEU A 120 -2.25 18.74 -30.26
C LEU A 120 -1.01 19.65 -30.34
N GLN A 121 -0.82 20.35 -31.47
CA GLN A 121 0.31 21.26 -31.69
C GLN A 121 0.27 22.49 -30.79
N GLY A 122 -0.92 22.94 -30.39
CA GLY A 122 -1.10 24.09 -29.49
C GLY A 122 -1.37 23.70 -28.03
N MET A 123 -1.44 22.40 -27.73
CA MET A 123 -1.77 21.91 -26.38
C MET A 123 -0.51 21.87 -25.50
N PRO A 124 -0.56 22.44 -24.27
CA PRO A 124 0.53 22.29 -23.33
C PRO A 124 0.77 20.83 -22.92
N VAL A 125 2.03 20.47 -22.65
CA VAL A 125 2.36 19.23 -21.95
C VAL A 125 2.05 19.40 -20.46
N VAL A 126 1.65 18.33 -19.77
CA VAL A 126 1.47 18.34 -18.31
C VAL A 126 2.51 17.43 -17.68
N MET A 127 3.32 17.95 -16.76
CA MET A 127 4.34 17.19 -16.06
C MET A 127 4.10 17.23 -14.55
N TYR A 128 3.96 16.07 -13.93
CA TYR A 128 3.83 15.90 -12.50
C TYR A 128 5.18 15.59 -11.87
N MET A 129 5.53 16.30 -10.79
CA MET A 129 6.75 16.11 -10.01
C MET A 129 6.39 15.66 -8.59
N GLY A 130 6.47 14.37 -8.34
CA GLY A 130 6.18 13.76 -7.05
C GLY A 130 7.43 13.55 -6.22
N HIS A 131 7.52 14.22 -5.07
CA HIS A 131 8.70 14.13 -4.21
C HIS A 131 8.44 13.29 -2.96
N SER A 132 9.38 12.39 -2.66
CA SER A 132 9.55 11.73 -1.37
C SER A 132 8.28 11.05 -0.85
N VAL A 133 7.72 10.13 -1.65
CA VAL A 133 6.69 9.18 -1.18
C VAL A 133 7.20 8.30 -0.05
N HIS A 134 8.51 8.11 0.03
CA HIS A 134 9.17 7.65 1.24
C HIS A 134 9.74 8.82 2.03
N GLY A 135 9.30 8.98 3.28
CA GLY A 135 9.58 10.21 4.01
C GLY A 135 11.03 10.38 4.49
N ASN A 136 11.83 9.31 4.49
CA ASN A 136 13.27 9.36 4.80
C ASN A 136 14.16 9.41 3.55
N GLU A 137 13.58 9.75 2.39
CA GLU A 137 14.27 10.03 1.13
C GLU A 137 14.18 11.55 0.86
N SER A 138 14.72 12.31 1.82
CA SER A 138 14.45 13.74 2.04
C SER A 138 15.00 14.73 1.00
N SER A 139 15.98 14.34 0.19
CA SER A 139 16.55 15.22 -0.83
C SER A 139 15.51 15.65 -1.85
N GLY A 140 14.52 14.78 -2.15
CA GLY A 140 13.39 15.10 -3.02
C GLY A 140 12.58 16.29 -2.49
N VAL A 141 12.13 16.25 -1.23
CA VAL A 141 11.39 17.36 -0.61
C VAL A 141 12.16 18.69 -0.70
N ASN A 142 13.47 18.66 -0.46
CA ASN A 142 14.27 19.88 -0.42
C ASN A 142 14.60 20.38 -1.84
N ALA A 143 14.75 19.49 -2.82
CA ALA A 143 14.82 19.85 -4.23
C ALA A 143 13.52 20.49 -4.73
N SER A 144 12.36 20.08 -4.21
CA SER A 144 11.07 20.68 -4.58
C SER A 144 10.99 22.18 -4.25
N LEU A 145 11.67 22.65 -3.20
CA LEU A 145 11.76 24.06 -2.84
C LEU A 145 12.52 24.86 -3.91
N LEU A 146 13.58 24.27 -4.47
CA LEU A 146 14.36 24.83 -5.57
C LEU A 146 13.53 24.83 -6.86
N SER A 147 12.82 23.74 -7.15
CA SER A 147 11.89 23.66 -8.29
C SER A 147 10.81 24.71 -8.22
N ALA A 148 10.15 24.87 -7.06
CA ALA A 148 9.13 25.90 -6.86
C ALA A 148 9.72 27.31 -7.04
N TYR A 149 10.90 27.60 -6.48
CA TYR A 149 11.57 28.89 -6.70
C TYR A 149 11.87 29.12 -8.20
N HIS A 150 12.55 28.16 -8.83
CA HIS A 150 13.01 28.31 -10.20
C HIS A 150 11.86 28.52 -11.18
N PHE A 151 10.86 27.65 -11.15
CA PHE A 151 9.76 27.72 -12.13
C PHE A 151 8.82 28.92 -11.93
N THR A 152 8.86 29.57 -10.76
CA THR A 152 8.00 30.73 -10.48
C THR A 152 8.72 32.07 -10.58
N ALA A 153 10.07 32.08 -10.52
CA ALA A 153 10.87 33.30 -10.51
C ALA A 153 11.83 33.45 -11.71
N ALA A 154 12.25 32.37 -12.37
CA ALA A 154 13.17 32.46 -13.51
C ALA A 154 12.52 33.17 -14.71
N LYS A 155 13.25 34.10 -15.33
CA LYS A 155 12.73 34.91 -16.45
C LYS A 155 12.91 34.22 -17.81
N GLU A 156 13.96 33.42 -17.94
CA GLU A 156 14.38 32.80 -19.20
C GLU A 156 13.42 31.71 -19.69
N ILE A 157 12.56 31.18 -18.80
CA ILE A 157 11.58 30.12 -19.12
C ILE A 157 10.18 30.66 -19.42
N GLU A 158 9.99 31.98 -19.44
CA GLU A 158 8.67 32.61 -19.58
C GLU A 158 7.89 32.13 -20.80
N GLU A 159 8.55 32.04 -21.95
CA GLU A 159 7.96 31.58 -23.20
C GLU A 159 7.68 30.07 -23.18
N ASP A 160 8.55 29.28 -22.54
CA ASP A 160 8.35 27.83 -22.41
C ASP A 160 7.13 27.50 -21.55
N LEU A 161 6.85 28.31 -20.52
CA LEU A 161 5.70 28.14 -19.64
C LEU A 161 4.34 28.31 -20.34
N ASP A 162 4.29 28.89 -21.55
CA ASP A 162 3.07 28.85 -22.37
C ASP A 162 2.76 27.44 -22.90
N ASN A 163 3.76 26.56 -22.95
CA ASN A 163 3.71 25.24 -23.57
C ASN A 163 3.72 24.10 -22.55
N ILE A 164 3.77 24.38 -21.25
CA ILE A 164 3.79 23.38 -20.18
C ILE A 164 2.99 23.80 -18.95
N ILE A 165 2.37 22.81 -18.30
CA ILE A 165 1.80 22.92 -16.95
C ILE A 165 2.58 21.97 -16.05
N LEU A 166 3.22 22.52 -15.02
CA LEU A 166 3.96 21.78 -14.00
C LEU A 166 3.05 21.56 -12.79
N LEU A 167 3.03 20.34 -12.26
CA LEU A 167 2.35 20.00 -11.01
C LEU A 167 3.39 19.54 -10.01
N ILE A 168 3.80 20.41 -9.08
CA ILE A 168 4.87 20.12 -8.12
C ILE A 168 4.25 19.69 -6.80
N ASP A 169 4.28 18.39 -6.50
CA ASP A 169 3.94 17.84 -5.19
C ASP A 169 5.23 17.72 -4.35
N PRO A 170 5.42 18.57 -3.33
CA PRO A 170 6.67 18.61 -2.58
C PRO A 170 6.86 17.45 -1.61
N ALA A 171 5.79 16.74 -1.26
CA ALA A 171 5.79 15.84 -0.11
C ALA A 171 4.62 14.86 -0.18
N ILE A 172 4.80 13.76 -0.92
CA ILE A 172 3.76 12.72 -1.04
C ILE A 172 3.49 12.04 0.32
N ASN A 173 4.49 11.96 1.21
CA ASN A 173 4.37 11.41 2.55
C ASN A 173 4.75 12.41 3.65
N PRO A 174 3.90 13.42 3.95
CA PRO A 174 4.19 14.45 4.95
C PRO A 174 4.49 13.89 6.35
N ASP A 175 3.82 12.80 6.72
CA ASP A 175 3.93 12.20 8.05
C ASP A 175 5.30 11.55 8.25
N GLY A 176 5.76 10.79 7.25
CA GLY A 176 7.10 10.22 7.22
C GLY A 176 8.19 11.30 7.15
N ILE A 177 8.01 12.32 6.30
CA ILE A 177 8.96 13.43 6.13
C ILE A 177 9.15 14.18 7.44
N ASN A 178 8.06 14.51 8.12
CA ASN A 178 8.13 15.23 9.38
C ASN A 178 8.78 14.39 10.50
N ARG A 179 8.51 13.08 10.54
CA ARG A 179 9.17 12.13 11.47
C ARG A 179 10.68 12.11 11.23
N PHE A 180 11.09 11.97 9.97
CA PHE A 180 12.50 11.92 9.59
C PHE A 180 13.22 13.24 9.85
N ALA A 181 12.69 14.37 9.37
CA ALA A 181 13.28 15.69 9.57
C ALA A 181 13.47 16.01 11.07
N SER A 182 12.49 15.63 11.90
CA SER A 182 12.60 15.78 13.36
C SER A 182 13.74 14.95 13.95
N TRP A 183 13.93 13.70 13.48
CA TRP A 183 15.03 12.84 13.92
C TRP A 183 16.39 13.41 13.51
N VAL A 184 16.63 13.65 12.22
CA VAL A 184 17.94 14.07 11.73
C VAL A 184 18.33 15.46 12.25
N ASN A 185 17.39 16.41 12.31
CA ASN A 185 17.70 17.75 12.80
C ASN A 185 17.97 17.76 14.31
N SER A 186 17.29 16.93 15.12
CA SER A 186 17.54 16.86 16.57
C SER A 186 18.87 16.19 16.94
N HIS A 187 19.47 15.46 16.00
CA HIS A 187 20.76 14.78 16.19
C HIS A 187 21.89 15.39 15.35
N LYS A 188 21.62 16.44 14.57
CA LYS A 188 22.62 17.15 13.77
C LYS A 188 23.68 17.76 14.69
N SER A 189 24.95 17.54 14.34
CA SER A 189 26.08 18.26 14.92
C SER A 189 26.39 19.53 14.13
N TYR A 190 26.78 20.62 14.80
CA TYR A 190 27.24 21.84 14.12
C TYR A 190 28.50 21.62 13.28
N TYR A 191 29.30 20.62 13.64
CA TYR A 191 30.36 20.08 12.80
C TYR A 191 29.88 18.72 12.28
N PRO A 192 29.57 18.60 10.98
CA PRO A 192 29.07 17.36 10.41
C PRO A 192 30.05 16.19 10.64
N ASN A 193 29.52 15.02 10.93
CA ASN A 193 30.28 13.78 11.09
C ASN A 193 29.64 12.69 10.24
N GLY A 194 30.35 12.29 9.18
CA GLY A 194 29.88 11.32 8.21
C GLY A 194 29.96 9.85 8.62
N ASP A 195 30.50 9.51 9.80
CA ASP A 195 30.58 8.12 10.28
C ASP A 195 29.20 7.47 10.27
N ARG A 196 29.07 6.32 9.58
CA ARG A 196 27.80 5.59 9.43
C ARG A 196 27.15 5.16 10.73
N ASN A 197 27.91 5.07 11.81
CA ASN A 197 27.42 4.74 13.14
C ASN A 197 26.87 5.97 13.89
N ASN A 198 26.96 7.16 13.31
CA ASN A 198 26.41 8.38 13.88
C ASN A 198 24.89 8.23 14.09
N ARG A 199 24.41 8.66 15.26
CA ARG A 199 23.02 8.58 15.67
C ARG A 199 22.06 9.27 14.70
N GLU A 200 22.50 10.38 14.09
CA GLU A 200 21.72 11.10 13.07
C GLU A 200 21.28 10.17 11.91
N LEU A 201 22.19 9.30 11.47
CA LEU A 201 22.03 8.44 10.29
C LEU A 201 21.28 7.13 10.59
N ASN A 202 20.96 6.88 11.86
CA ASN A 202 20.38 5.63 12.35
C ASN A 202 19.02 5.85 13.03
N GLU A 203 17.98 6.05 12.21
CA GLU A 203 16.60 6.26 12.66
C GLU A 203 16.11 5.16 13.62
N THR A 204 15.40 5.59 14.66
CA THR A 204 14.66 4.66 15.52
C THR A 204 13.48 4.02 14.80
N TRP A 205 12.96 2.93 15.38
CA TRP A 205 11.73 2.30 14.92
C TRP A 205 10.53 3.15 15.39
N PRO A 206 9.48 3.35 14.57
CA PRO A 206 9.42 3.11 13.14
C PRO A 206 10.16 4.22 12.37
N ARG A 207 10.87 3.84 11.30
CA ARG A 207 11.60 4.80 10.45
C ARG A 207 10.65 5.75 9.71
N GLY A 208 11.18 6.84 9.17
CA GLY A 208 10.43 7.85 8.41
C GLY A 208 10.00 7.43 7.00
N ARG A 209 10.38 6.23 6.52
CA ARG A 209 10.01 5.73 5.18
C ARG A 209 8.50 5.75 4.93
N THR A 210 7.71 5.35 5.92
CA THR A 210 6.30 5.00 5.75
C THR A 210 5.35 6.05 6.35
N ASN A 211 4.06 5.99 6.02
CA ASN A 211 3.06 6.94 6.53
C ASN A 211 2.76 6.74 8.04
N HIS A 212 1.66 7.33 8.52
CA HIS A 212 1.20 7.19 9.91
C HIS A 212 1.06 5.73 10.38
N TYR A 213 0.37 4.90 9.60
CA TYR A 213 0.16 3.47 9.89
C TYR A 213 1.28 2.56 9.38
N TRP A 214 2.43 3.15 9.04
CA TRP A 214 3.63 2.46 8.56
C TRP A 214 3.48 1.69 7.25
N PHE A 215 2.59 2.16 6.38
CA PHE A 215 2.46 1.66 5.01
C PHE A 215 3.47 2.33 4.07
N ASP A 216 3.96 1.52 3.12
CA ASP A 216 4.72 2.01 1.97
C ASP A 216 3.72 2.58 0.95
N LEU A 217 3.69 3.91 0.83
CA LEU A 217 2.79 4.60 -0.09
C LEU A 217 3.17 4.40 -1.57
N ASN A 218 4.41 3.96 -1.88
CA ASN A 218 4.81 3.57 -3.23
C ASN A 218 4.42 2.12 -3.58
N ARG A 219 3.47 1.56 -2.81
CA ARG A 219 2.72 0.33 -3.13
C ARG A 219 1.21 0.54 -3.11
N ASP A 220 0.76 1.79 -2.87
CA ASP A 220 -0.65 2.15 -2.70
C ASP A 220 -1.23 2.92 -3.90
N TRP A 221 -0.60 2.82 -5.08
CA TRP A 221 -1.07 3.50 -6.30
C TRP A 221 -2.26 2.79 -6.97
N LEU A 222 -2.30 1.46 -6.96
CA LEU A 222 -3.47 0.68 -7.41
C LEU A 222 -4.46 0.38 -6.28
N PRO A 223 -4.01 0.06 -5.06
CA PRO A 223 -4.97 -0.17 -3.98
C PRO A 223 -5.67 1.11 -3.51
N VAL A 224 -4.96 2.24 -3.52
CA VAL A 224 -5.49 3.57 -3.14
C VAL A 224 -6.17 3.57 -1.77
N GLN A 225 -5.63 2.86 -0.78
CA GLN A 225 -6.27 2.68 0.52
C GLN A 225 -6.07 3.89 1.44
N HIS A 226 -4.95 4.59 1.34
CA HIS A 226 -4.60 5.69 2.23
C HIS A 226 -5.03 7.07 1.68
N PRO A 227 -5.37 8.05 2.54
CA PRO A 227 -5.82 9.37 2.10
C PRO A 227 -4.79 10.10 1.23
N GLU A 228 -3.50 9.89 1.48
CA GLU A 228 -2.40 10.40 0.64
C GLU A 228 -2.55 9.94 -0.81
N SER A 229 -2.79 8.65 -1.01
CA SER A 229 -2.98 8.06 -2.34
C SER A 229 -4.35 8.40 -2.93
N GLN A 230 -5.43 8.43 -2.14
CA GLN A 230 -6.77 8.80 -2.61
C GLN A 230 -6.78 10.19 -3.25
N GLY A 231 -6.18 11.17 -2.56
CA GLY A 231 -6.06 12.52 -3.07
C GLY A 231 -5.11 12.61 -4.28
N ARG A 232 -3.95 11.93 -4.23
CA ARG A 232 -2.98 11.91 -5.34
C ARG A 232 -3.59 11.33 -6.61
N ILE A 233 -4.21 10.16 -6.54
CA ILE A 233 -4.84 9.50 -7.70
C ILE A 233 -5.97 10.37 -8.26
N ALA A 234 -6.77 11.02 -7.42
CA ALA A 234 -7.80 11.94 -7.89
C ALA A 234 -7.22 13.10 -8.72
N GLN A 235 -6.06 13.66 -8.31
CA GLN A 235 -5.37 14.68 -9.09
C GLN A 235 -4.79 14.12 -10.39
N LEU A 236 -4.16 12.94 -10.36
CA LEU A 236 -3.61 12.33 -11.58
C LEU A 236 -4.70 11.98 -12.60
N GLN A 237 -5.87 11.52 -12.16
CA GLN A 237 -7.03 11.30 -13.03
C GLN A 237 -7.63 12.60 -13.57
N ALA A 238 -7.57 13.69 -12.79
CA ALA A 238 -8.07 15.00 -13.21
C ALA A 238 -7.14 15.68 -14.23
N TRP A 239 -5.82 15.59 -14.02
CA TRP A 239 -4.82 16.27 -14.84
C TRP A 239 -4.26 15.43 -15.98
N LEU A 240 -4.32 14.10 -15.87
CA LEU A 240 -3.80 13.13 -16.83
C LEU A 240 -2.39 13.50 -17.30
N PRO A 241 -1.36 13.58 -16.46
CA PRO A 241 -0.06 14.09 -16.88
C PRO A 241 0.56 13.28 -18.03
N ASN A 242 1.37 13.91 -18.89
CA ASN A 242 2.17 13.21 -19.90
C ASN A 242 3.39 12.54 -19.27
N ILE A 243 3.99 13.19 -18.27
CA ILE A 243 5.19 12.72 -17.57
C ILE A 243 4.93 12.74 -16.06
N VAL A 244 5.34 11.67 -15.38
CA VAL A 244 5.31 11.54 -13.92
C VAL A 244 6.74 11.32 -13.44
N LEU A 245 7.28 12.28 -12.69
CA LEU A 245 8.57 12.15 -12.04
C LEU A 245 8.34 11.65 -10.61
N ASP A 246 8.96 10.53 -10.26
CA ASP A 246 8.90 9.87 -8.95
C ASP A 246 10.29 9.97 -8.30
N PHE A 247 10.49 11.00 -7.48
CA PHE A 247 11.79 11.32 -6.88
C PHE A 247 12.01 10.52 -5.59
N HIS A 248 13.01 9.64 -5.63
CA HIS A 248 13.38 8.70 -4.58
C HIS A 248 14.87 8.79 -4.19
N GLU A 249 15.22 8.08 -3.11
CA GLU A 249 16.59 7.77 -2.74
C GLU A 249 16.81 6.27 -2.49
N MET A 250 18.02 5.82 -2.81
CA MET A 250 18.48 4.45 -2.60
C MET A 250 19.67 4.39 -1.62
N GLY A 251 20.26 3.21 -1.46
CA GLY A 251 21.41 3.01 -0.59
C GLY A 251 22.56 4.00 -0.87
N THR A 252 23.21 4.45 0.19
CA THR A 252 24.28 5.47 0.19
C THR A 252 25.47 5.15 -0.72
N ASP A 253 25.78 3.86 -0.90
CA ASP A 253 26.91 3.40 -1.71
C ASP A 253 26.60 3.24 -3.20
N ASN A 254 25.39 3.61 -3.61
CA ASN A 254 25.07 3.68 -5.03
C ASN A 254 25.42 5.07 -5.60
N THR A 255 25.08 5.31 -6.86
CA THR A 255 25.21 6.61 -7.53
C THR A 255 23.84 7.23 -7.79
N TYR A 256 23.54 7.72 -9.00
CA TYR A 256 22.21 8.21 -9.38
C TYR A 256 21.58 7.30 -10.43
N PHE A 257 20.34 6.86 -10.23
CA PHE A 257 19.61 6.10 -11.24
C PHE A 257 18.44 6.90 -11.80
N PHE A 258 18.18 6.73 -13.10
CA PHE A 258 16.96 7.17 -13.77
C PHE A 258 16.44 6.10 -14.74
N GLN A 259 15.12 6.01 -14.87
CA GLN A 259 14.47 5.14 -15.86
C GLN A 259 14.93 5.47 -17.29
N PRO A 260 14.99 4.48 -18.22
CA PRO A 260 14.30 3.19 -18.18
C PRO A 260 14.84 2.17 -17.17
N GLY A 261 13.97 1.28 -16.69
CA GLY A 261 14.34 0.11 -15.89
C GLY A 261 14.94 -1.02 -16.74
N ILE A 262 15.08 -2.21 -16.15
CA ILE A 262 15.61 -3.40 -16.86
C ILE A 262 14.66 -3.81 -18.00
N PRO A 263 15.06 -3.73 -19.28
CA PRO A 263 14.13 -3.93 -20.40
C PRO A 263 13.46 -5.30 -20.46
N SER A 264 14.10 -6.37 -19.96
CA SER A 264 13.53 -7.72 -19.91
C SER A 264 12.40 -7.88 -18.89
N ARG A 265 12.16 -6.86 -18.06
CA ARG A 265 11.17 -6.86 -16.97
C ARG A 265 10.07 -5.82 -17.16
N ASN A 266 9.85 -5.42 -18.40
CA ASN A 266 8.77 -4.51 -18.76
C ASN A 266 7.41 -5.23 -18.71
N ASN A 267 6.36 -4.52 -18.29
CA ASN A 267 5.01 -5.06 -18.39
C ASN A 267 4.57 -5.09 -19.88
N PRO A 268 4.08 -6.24 -20.38
CA PRO A 268 3.60 -6.34 -21.77
C PRO A 268 2.33 -5.53 -22.07
N LEU A 269 1.61 -5.04 -21.05
CA LEU A 269 0.48 -4.12 -21.23
C LEU A 269 0.91 -2.66 -21.47
N THR A 270 2.21 -2.35 -21.28
CA THR A 270 2.77 -1.04 -21.60
C THR A 270 3.22 -1.01 -23.07
N PRO A 271 2.73 -0.07 -23.90
CA PRO A 271 3.11 0.00 -25.30
C PRO A 271 4.61 0.28 -25.51
N ALA A 272 5.19 -0.26 -26.59
CA ALA A 272 6.59 -0.03 -26.94
C ALA A 272 6.95 1.47 -27.06
N LYS A 273 5.99 2.29 -27.50
CA LYS A 273 6.18 3.74 -27.64
C LYS A 273 6.46 4.45 -26.30
N ASN A 274 5.93 3.94 -25.19
CA ASN A 274 6.24 4.45 -23.86
C ASN A 274 7.75 4.35 -23.60
N PHE A 275 8.32 3.16 -23.75
CA PHE A 275 9.74 2.91 -23.50
C PHE A 275 10.66 3.69 -24.44
N GLU A 276 10.26 3.92 -25.70
CA GLU A 276 10.98 4.80 -26.64
C GLU A 276 11.05 6.25 -26.11
N LEU A 277 9.92 6.77 -25.60
CA LEU A 277 9.87 8.12 -25.02
C LEU A 277 10.69 8.21 -23.74
N THR A 278 10.60 7.19 -22.86
CA THR A 278 11.44 7.08 -21.66
C THR A 278 12.93 7.12 -22.00
N GLU A 279 13.35 6.41 -23.05
CA GLU A 279 14.74 6.42 -23.52
C GLU A 279 15.18 7.78 -24.09
N LYS A 280 14.30 8.49 -24.81
CA LYS A 280 14.58 9.87 -25.27
C LYS A 280 14.77 10.82 -24.09
N ILE A 281 13.87 10.76 -23.10
CA ILE A 281 13.93 11.59 -21.89
C ILE A 281 15.22 11.31 -21.09
N ALA A 282 15.60 10.04 -20.96
CA ALA A 282 16.86 9.63 -20.31
C ALA A 282 18.12 10.29 -20.92
N GLY A 283 18.12 10.59 -22.22
CA GLY A 283 19.21 11.33 -22.87
C GLY A 283 19.40 12.75 -22.32
N TYR A 284 18.32 13.42 -21.89
CA TYR A 284 18.39 14.74 -21.25
C TYR A 284 18.97 14.62 -19.84
N HIS A 285 18.55 13.62 -19.06
CA HIS A 285 19.08 13.37 -17.72
C HIS A 285 20.59 13.15 -17.75
N ALA A 286 21.05 12.29 -18.67
CA ALA A 286 22.47 12.02 -18.90
C ALA A 286 23.24 13.32 -19.18
N LYS A 287 22.79 14.12 -20.17
CA LYS A 287 23.43 15.40 -20.55
C LYS A 287 23.56 16.37 -19.36
N TYR A 288 22.53 16.47 -18.53
CA TYR A 288 22.53 17.38 -17.39
C TYR A 288 23.40 16.89 -16.24
N LEU A 289 23.38 15.58 -15.94
CA LEU A 289 24.23 14.99 -14.91
C LEU A 289 25.72 14.97 -15.33
N ASP A 290 26.00 14.76 -16.61
CA ASP A 290 27.35 14.91 -17.21
C ASP A 290 27.90 16.32 -16.96
N LYS A 291 27.08 17.36 -17.17
CA LYS A 291 27.47 18.77 -16.99
C LYS A 291 27.94 19.07 -15.56
N ILE A 292 27.34 18.43 -14.56
CA ILE A 292 27.68 18.64 -13.13
C ILE A 292 28.64 17.58 -12.57
N GLY A 293 29.05 16.61 -13.39
CA GLY A 293 29.97 15.54 -13.01
C GLY A 293 29.39 14.48 -12.07
N SER A 294 28.07 14.33 -11.99
CA SER A 294 27.44 13.33 -11.13
C SER A 294 27.43 11.96 -11.81
N LEU A 295 27.87 10.93 -11.07
CA LEU A 295 27.83 9.55 -11.55
C LEU A 295 26.39 9.06 -11.63
N TYR A 296 26.04 8.36 -12.71
CA TYR A 296 24.72 7.78 -12.89
C TYR A 296 24.75 6.46 -13.65
N TYR A 297 23.60 5.78 -13.67
CA TYR A 297 23.34 4.61 -14.48
C TYR A 297 21.84 4.47 -14.81
N SER A 298 21.51 3.66 -15.82
CA SER A 298 20.14 3.42 -16.28
C SER A 298 20.03 2.03 -16.94
N LYS A 299 18.83 1.48 -17.09
CA LYS A 299 18.55 0.15 -17.70
C LYS A 299 19.08 -1.08 -16.94
N GLU A 300 19.74 -0.88 -15.81
CA GLU A 300 20.44 -1.95 -15.08
C GLU A 300 19.81 -2.31 -13.73
N SER A 301 18.84 -1.53 -13.25
CA SER A 301 18.14 -1.76 -11.98
C SER A 301 16.66 -1.45 -12.08
N PHE A 302 15.92 -1.97 -11.09
CA PHE A 302 14.46 -1.86 -10.97
C PHE A 302 13.69 -2.46 -12.17
N ASP A 303 12.40 -2.72 -11.97
CA ASP A 303 11.53 -3.23 -13.03
C ASP A 303 10.35 -2.29 -13.28
N ASP A 304 9.90 -2.29 -14.54
CA ASP A 304 8.70 -1.59 -15.02
C ASP A 304 7.54 -2.59 -15.19
N TYR A 305 7.43 -3.52 -14.23
CA TYR A 305 6.46 -4.61 -14.28
C TYR A 305 5.16 -4.29 -13.51
N TYR A 306 5.27 -3.99 -12.21
CA TYR A 306 4.10 -3.78 -11.36
C TYR A 306 3.58 -2.35 -11.44
N PHE A 307 2.31 -2.16 -11.81
CA PHE A 307 1.65 -0.85 -11.90
C PHE A 307 1.24 -0.21 -10.56
N GLY A 308 1.62 -0.79 -9.42
CA GLY A 308 1.35 -0.22 -8.09
C GLY A 308 2.39 0.79 -7.59
N LYS A 309 3.25 1.31 -8.47
CA LYS A 309 4.32 2.27 -8.17
C LYS A 309 4.13 3.55 -8.98
N GLY A 310 4.69 4.67 -8.52
CA GLY A 310 4.57 5.96 -9.22
C GLY A 310 5.20 5.94 -10.60
N SER A 311 6.33 5.27 -10.71
CA SER A 311 7.11 5.15 -11.94
C SER A 311 6.50 4.24 -13.03
N THR A 312 5.34 3.61 -12.77
CA THR A 312 4.69 2.68 -13.72
C THR A 312 3.17 2.87 -13.81
N TYR A 313 2.49 3.34 -12.76
CA TYR A 313 1.03 3.41 -12.69
C TYR A 313 0.37 4.13 -13.87
N LEU A 314 1.00 5.19 -14.40
CA LEU A 314 0.46 5.93 -15.53
C LEU A 314 0.98 5.46 -16.90
N ASP A 315 1.92 4.52 -16.96
CA ASP A 315 2.34 3.90 -18.23
C ASP A 315 1.19 3.13 -18.88
N ILE A 316 0.32 2.54 -18.06
CA ILE A 316 -0.92 1.89 -18.52
C ILE A 316 -2.09 2.87 -18.71
N GLN A 317 -1.81 4.17 -18.72
CA GLN A 317 -2.80 5.24 -18.92
C GLN A 317 -2.31 6.34 -19.88
N GLY A 318 -1.34 6.01 -20.75
CA GLY A 318 -0.87 6.90 -21.81
C GLY A 318 0.06 8.02 -21.34
N ALA A 319 0.69 7.88 -20.18
CA ALA A 319 1.78 8.74 -19.71
C ALA A 319 3.11 7.99 -19.71
N VAL A 320 4.19 8.69 -19.36
CA VAL A 320 5.53 8.13 -19.12
C VAL A 320 5.91 8.35 -17.65
N GLY A 321 6.09 7.28 -16.89
CA GLY A 321 6.69 7.31 -15.56
C GLY A 321 8.21 7.39 -15.61
N ILE A 322 8.81 8.15 -14.69
CA ILE A 322 10.26 8.28 -14.49
C ILE A 322 10.59 8.13 -13.00
N LEU A 323 11.23 7.03 -12.62
CA LEU A 323 11.84 6.80 -11.32
C LEU A 323 13.22 7.46 -11.30
N PHE A 324 13.47 8.25 -10.26
CA PHE A 324 14.80 8.73 -9.91
C PHE A 324 15.23 8.15 -8.58
N GLU A 325 16.41 7.55 -8.50
CA GLU A 325 16.95 7.00 -7.25
C GLU A 325 18.30 7.66 -6.98
N GLN A 326 18.34 8.57 -6.00
CA GLN A 326 19.55 9.26 -5.56
C GLN A 326 20.24 8.46 -4.45
N ALA A 327 21.57 8.31 -4.50
CA ALA A 327 22.33 7.82 -3.35
C ALA A 327 22.02 8.64 -2.09
N SER A 328 21.52 7.99 -1.03
CA SER A 328 21.04 8.70 0.15
C SER A 328 22.20 9.26 0.98
N SER A 329 22.15 10.56 1.28
CA SER A 329 22.98 11.17 2.33
C SER A 329 22.52 10.78 3.73
N ARG A 330 21.29 10.25 3.88
CA ARG A 330 20.57 9.88 5.12
C ARG A 330 20.39 10.98 6.17
N GLY A 331 21.25 11.98 6.20
CA GLY A 331 21.23 13.13 7.06
C GLY A 331 21.95 14.26 6.34
N HIS A 332 22.83 14.98 7.04
CA HIS A 332 23.55 16.13 6.49
C HIS A 332 24.86 15.76 5.76
N LEU A 333 25.57 14.74 6.26
CA LEU A 333 26.82 14.23 5.69
C LEU A 333 26.98 12.75 6.03
N GLN A 334 27.46 11.94 5.10
CA GLN A 334 27.72 10.52 5.33
C GLN A 334 28.90 10.00 4.48
N GLU A 335 29.68 9.08 5.02
CA GLU A 335 30.72 8.36 4.30
C GLU A 335 30.12 7.35 3.31
N ASN A 336 30.53 7.42 2.03
CA ASN A 336 30.20 6.47 0.98
C ASN A 336 31.48 5.83 0.38
N VAL A 337 31.31 4.82 -0.48
CA VAL A 337 32.44 4.13 -1.15
C VAL A 337 33.24 5.01 -2.14
N PHE A 338 32.71 6.16 -2.53
CA PHE A 338 33.32 7.15 -3.44
C PHE A 338 33.88 8.40 -2.73
N GLY A 339 33.73 8.52 -1.40
CA GLY A 339 34.02 9.71 -0.62
C GLY A 339 32.87 10.12 0.30
N GLU A 340 32.82 11.37 0.74
CA GLU A 340 31.69 11.87 1.51
C GLU A 340 30.53 12.28 0.58
N ILE A 341 29.30 11.96 0.97
CA ILE A 341 28.08 12.44 0.32
C ILE A 341 27.36 13.43 1.22
N SER A 342 27.22 14.66 0.75
CA SER A 342 26.58 15.74 1.48
C SER A 342 25.11 15.89 1.08
N PHE A 343 24.30 16.41 1.99
CA PHE A 343 22.90 16.70 1.69
C PHE A 343 22.70 17.74 0.56
N PRO A 344 23.50 18.82 0.47
CA PRO A 344 23.47 19.69 -0.71
C PRO A 344 23.70 18.95 -2.02
N PHE A 345 24.64 18.01 -2.08
CA PHE A 345 24.92 17.24 -3.30
C PHE A 345 23.71 16.41 -3.75
N THR A 346 23.04 15.73 -2.81
CA THR A 346 21.87 14.89 -3.14
C THR A 346 20.70 15.73 -3.62
N ILE A 347 20.46 16.89 -3.00
CA ILE A 347 19.46 17.87 -3.45
C ILE A 347 19.77 18.37 -4.87
N ARG A 348 21.04 18.69 -5.16
CA ARG A 348 21.45 19.24 -6.46
C ARG A 348 21.15 18.28 -7.61
N ASN A 349 21.40 16.99 -7.44
CA ASN A 349 21.11 16.00 -8.50
C ASN A 349 19.61 15.86 -8.77
N GLN A 350 18.78 15.82 -7.71
CA GLN A 350 17.32 15.76 -7.86
C GLN A 350 16.79 17.00 -8.60
N PHE A 351 17.24 18.19 -8.21
CA PHE A 351 16.86 19.43 -8.89
C PHE A 351 17.37 19.47 -10.34
N THR A 352 18.60 19.02 -10.58
CA THR A 352 19.20 18.93 -11.92
C THR A 352 18.37 18.06 -12.86
N THR A 353 17.87 16.91 -12.37
CA THR A 353 17.02 16.05 -13.20
C THR A 353 15.63 16.64 -13.40
N ALA A 354 15.07 17.38 -12.44
CA ALA A 354 13.83 18.14 -12.64
C ALA A 354 13.96 19.18 -13.79
N LEU A 355 15.10 19.87 -13.89
CA LEU A 355 15.39 20.78 -15.01
C LEU A 355 15.51 20.03 -16.34
N SER A 356 16.23 18.92 -16.36
CA SER A 356 16.37 18.12 -17.59
C SER A 356 15.05 17.52 -18.08
N SER A 357 14.14 17.16 -17.14
CA SER A 357 12.78 16.72 -17.48
C SER A 357 11.93 17.84 -18.06
N PHE A 358 12.11 19.08 -17.59
CA PHE A 358 11.45 20.26 -18.14
C PHE A 358 11.81 20.46 -19.61
N ASP A 359 13.11 20.49 -19.94
CA ASP A 359 13.59 20.61 -21.32
C ASP A 359 13.05 19.46 -22.20
N ALA A 360 13.13 18.23 -21.71
CA ALA A 360 12.62 17.06 -22.43
C ALA A 360 11.10 17.17 -22.70
N ALA A 361 10.33 17.66 -21.73
CA ALA A 361 8.89 17.83 -21.85
C ALA A 361 8.52 18.89 -22.90
N ILE A 362 9.25 20.01 -22.95
CA ILE A 362 9.06 21.07 -23.93
C ILE A 362 9.40 20.56 -25.34
N ASP A 363 10.59 19.99 -25.52
CA ASP A 363 11.08 19.51 -26.81
C ASP A 363 10.20 18.38 -27.38
N LEU A 364 9.71 17.49 -26.51
CA LEU A 364 8.88 16.35 -26.90
C LEU A 364 7.37 16.61 -26.78
N ARG A 365 6.93 17.85 -26.47
CA ARG A 365 5.52 18.18 -26.16
C ARG A 365 4.51 17.60 -27.14
N VAL A 366 4.74 17.81 -28.43
CA VAL A 366 3.80 17.35 -29.48
C VAL A 366 3.78 15.83 -29.55
N GLU A 367 4.94 15.19 -29.42
CA GLU A 367 5.06 13.73 -29.43
C GLU A 367 4.38 13.10 -28.21
N LEU A 368 4.54 13.69 -27.02
CA LEU A 368 3.92 13.24 -25.77
C LEU A 368 2.39 13.37 -25.80
N ASN A 369 1.85 14.48 -26.32
CA ASN A 369 0.41 14.67 -26.46
C ASN A 369 -0.18 13.75 -27.55
N THR A 370 0.58 13.48 -28.62
CA THR A 370 0.20 12.53 -29.66
C THR A 370 0.16 11.11 -29.10
N TYR A 371 1.20 10.69 -28.37
CA TYR A 371 1.26 9.37 -27.73
C TYR A 371 0.07 9.13 -26.80
N MET A 372 -0.30 10.10 -25.96
CA MET A 372 -1.47 9.97 -25.10
C MET A 372 -2.75 9.77 -25.91
N SER A 373 -2.97 10.58 -26.96
CA SER A 373 -4.16 10.44 -27.80
C SER A 373 -4.21 9.08 -28.50
N ASP A 374 -3.08 8.62 -29.03
CA ASP A 374 -2.99 7.36 -29.75
C ASP A 374 -3.13 6.15 -28.81
N PHE A 375 -2.61 6.22 -27.59
CA PHE A 375 -2.80 5.20 -26.55
C PHE A 375 -4.29 4.88 -26.35
N TYR A 376 -5.16 5.89 -26.24
CA TYR A 376 -6.59 5.68 -26.01
C TYR A 376 -7.35 5.24 -27.27
N LYS A 377 -6.87 5.61 -28.48
CA LYS A 377 -7.38 5.07 -29.74
C LYS A 377 -7.08 3.58 -29.86
N GLU A 378 -5.83 3.19 -29.60
CA GLU A 378 -5.42 1.78 -29.61
C GLU A 378 -6.20 0.97 -28.57
N ALA A 379 -6.37 1.49 -27.34
CA ALA A 379 -7.16 0.82 -26.31
C ALA A 379 -8.63 0.60 -26.75
N LYS A 380 -9.21 1.56 -27.49
CA LYS A 380 -10.56 1.41 -28.08
C LYS A 380 -10.60 0.34 -29.18
N GLU A 381 -9.57 0.25 -30.00
CA GLU A 381 -9.44 -0.79 -31.03
C GLU A 381 -9.29 -2.18 -30.40
N GLU A 382 -8.46 -2.31 -29.37
CA GLU A 382 -8.31 -3.54 -28.59
C GLU A 382 -9.64 -3.99 -27.99
N TYR A 383 -10.37 -3.08 -27.32
CA TYR A 383 -11.72 -3.35 -26.82
C TYR A 383 -12.68 -3.82 -27.93
N THR A 384 -12.61 -3.19 -29.11
CA THR A 384 -13.50 -3.52 -30.22
C THR A 384 -13.29 -4.97 -30.65
N ASN A 385 -12.03 -5.43 -30.65
CA ASN A 385 -11.62 -6.78 -31.01
C ASN A 385 -11.70 -7.81 -29.86
N ASP A 386 -11.88 -7.39 -28.60
CA ASP A 386 -12.05 -8.30 -27.46
C ASP A 386 -13.46 -8.93 -27.46
N ASP A 387 -13.56 -10.25 -27.33
CA ASP A 387 -14.85 -10.92 -27.19
C ASP A 387 -15.55 -10.56 -25.86
N ASN A 388 -14.78 -10.19 -24.83
CA ASN A 388 -15.31 -9.74 -23.55
C ASN A 388 -15.72 -8.26 -23.64
N LYS A 389 -16.93 -7.95 -23.19
CA LYS A 389 -17.51 -6.60 -23.26
C LYS A 389 -17.77 -5.97 -21.89
N ALA A 390 -17.82 -6.77 -20.83
CA ALA A 390 -17.97 -6.32 -19.45
C ALA A 390 -17.44 -7.36 -18.45
N ILE A 391 -17.27 -6.97 -17.19
CA ILE A 391 -16.95 -7.86 -16.08
C ILE A 391 -17.97 -7.64 -14.96
N ILE A 392 -18.63 -8.70 -14.50
CA ILE A 392 -19.48 -8.67 -13.29
C ILE A 392 -18.71 -9.22 -12.10
N PHE A 393 -18.89 -8.63 -10.92
CA PHE A 393 -18.31 -9.11 -9.68
C PHE A 393 -19.24 -8.92 -8.48
N GLY A 394 -19.03 -9.72 -7.43
CA GLY A 394 -19.67 -9.53 -6.14
C GLY A 394 -19.46 -10.71 -5.18
N ALA A 395 -19.94 -10.53 -3.95
CA ALA A 395 -20.02 -11.59 -2.95
C ALA A 395 -21.46 -11.73 -2.43
N LEU A 396 -21.95 -12.96 -2.39
CA LEU A 396 -23.34 -13.27 -2.02
C LEU A 396 -23.71 -12.81 -0.61
N GLU A 397 -22.83 -13.05 0.36
CA GLU A 397 -23.10 -12.82 1.78
C GLU A 397 -22.25 -11.70 2.40
N ASP A 398 -21.46 -10.99 1.59
CA ASP A 398 -20.58 -9.92 2.08
C ASP A 398 -20.62 -8.71 1.15
N TYR A 399 -21.51 -7.78 1.45
CA TYR A 399 -21.59 -6.52 0.73
C TYR A 399 -20.36 -5.65 1.01
N GLY A 400 -19.83 -5.70 2.23
CA GLY A 400 -18.70 -4.86 2.65
C GLY A 400 -17.47 -4.98 1.75
N ARG A 401 -17.06 -6.22 1.44
CA ARG A 401 -15.93 -6.45 0.51
C ARG A 401 -16.24 -5.98 -0.91
N THR A 402 -17.47 -6.20 -1.37
CA THR A 402 -17.92 -5.79 -2.71
C THR A 402 -17.94 -4.26 -2.84
N PHE A 403 -18.40 -3.55 -1.81
CA PHE A 403 -18.37 -2.08 -1.73
C PHE A 403 -16.95 -1.55 -1.83
N HIS A 404 -16.02 -2.06 -1.03
CA HIS A 404 -14.65 -1.54 -1.01
C HIS A 404 -13.93 -1.77 -2.34
N PHE A 405 -14.18 -2.90 -3.02
CA PHE A 405 -13.63 -3.11 -4.35
C PHE A 405 -14.21 -2.13 -5.37
N ALA A 406 -15.54 -1.92 -5.35
CA ALA A 406 -16.17 -0.92 -6.21
C ALA A 406 -15.64 0.50 -5.96
N ASP A 407 -15.40 0.87 -4.70
CA ASP A 407 -14.80 2.15 -4.33
C ASP A 407 -13.37 2.31 -4.85
N VAL A 408 -12.54 1.25 -4.82
CA VAL A 408 -11.21 1.26 -5.46
C VAL A 408 -11.33 1.56 -6.96
N LEU A 409 -12.28 0.91 -7.66
CA LEU A 409 -12.48 1.15 -9.10
C LEU A 409 -12.91 2.61 -9.37
N LEU A 410 -13.84 3.17 -8.58
CA LEU A 410 -14.28 4.56 -8.74
C LEU A 410 -13.14 5.57 -8.53
N ARG A 411 -12.21 5.29 -7.59
CA ARG A 411 -11.03 6.14 -7.37
C ARG A 411 -10.12 6.21 -8.59
N HIS A 412 -10.15 5.20 -9.46
CA HIS A 412 -9.44 5.17 -10.74
C HIS A 412 -10.24 5.73 -11.92
N ASP A 413 -11.35 6.43 -11.66
CA ASP A 413 -12.26 6.95 -12.70
C ASP A 413 -12.85 5.83 -13.58
N ILE A 414 -12.90 4.59 -13.08
CA ILE A 414 -13.53 3.47 -13.76
C ILE A 414 -15.03 3.53 -13.52
N GLN A 415 -15.79 3.55 -14.62
CA GLN A 415 -17.25 3.51 -14.59
C GLN A 415 -17.73 2.11 -14.24
N LEU A 416 -18.76 2.04 -13.39
CA LEU A 416 -19.42 0.79 -13.02
C LEU A 416 -20.92 0.99 -12.78
N TYR A 417 -21.65 -0.11 -12.85
CA TYR A 417 -23.11 -0.16 -12.70
C TYR A 417 -23.49 -1.12 -11.59
N SER A 418 -24.49 -0.77 -10.79
CA SER A 418 -25.06 -1.68 -9.80
C SER A 418 -26.12 -2.57 -10.44
N LEU A 419 -26.19 -3.81 -9.97
CA LEU A 419 -27.15 -4.80 -10.44
C LEU A 419 -28.52 -4.60 -9.73
N GLU A 420 -29.61 -4.40 -10.49
CA GLU A 420 -30.96 -4.18 -9.93
C GLU A 420 -31.80 -5.45 -9.79
N GLU A 421 -31.36 -6.58 -10.34
CA GLU A 421 -32.06 -7.87 -10.23
C GLU A 421 -31.09 -9.04 -10.04
N ASP A 422 -31.54 -10.11 -9.39
CA ASP A 422 -30.71 -11.29 -9.21
C ASP A 422 -30.49 -12.02 -10.55
N VAL A 423 -29.24 -12.38 -10.84
CA VAL A 423 -28.88 -13.13 -12.05
C VAL A 423 -28.02 -14.34 -11.69
N THR A 424 -28.12 -15.41 -12.48
CA THR A 424 -27.22 -16.56 -12.39
C THR A 424 -26.57 -16.76 -13.74
N LEU A 425 -25.25 -16.65 -13.79
CA LEU A 425 -24.46 -16.70 -15.02
C LEU A 425 -23.47 -17.84 -14.91
N ASN A 426 -23.53 -18.81 -15.83
CA ASN A 426 -22.71 -20.02 -15.81
C ASN A 426 -22.72 -20.77 -14.45
N GLY A 427 -23.87 -20.78 -13.77
CA GLY A 427 -24.03 -21.41 -12.45
C GLY A 427 -23.54 -20.57 -11.27
N VAL A 428 -22.97 -19.38 -11.50
CA VAL A 428 -22.55 -18.45 -10.45
C VAL A 428 -23.65 -17.41 -10.22
N PRO A 429 -24.25 -17.35 -9.01
CA PRO A 429 -25.26 -16.35 -8.68
C PRO A 429 -24.63 -14.99 -8.34
N PHE A 430 -25.27 -13.93 -8.80
CA PHE A 430 -25.00 -12.53 -8.46
C PHE A 430 -26.29 -11.88 -7.98
N LYS A 431 -26.21 -11.13 -6.87
CA LYS A 431 -27.38 -10.61 -6.15
C LYS A 431 -27.52 -9.12 -6.34
N SER A 432 -28.77 -8.67 -6.52
CA SER A 432 -29.07 -7.25 -6.55
C SER A 432 -28.61 -6.55 -5.27
N GLY A 433 -28.04 -5.35 -5.43
CA GLY A 433 -27.48 -4.57 -4.32
C GLY A 433 -26.22 -5.17 -3.67
N LYS A 434 -25.68 -6.28 -4.19
CA LYS A 434 -24.40 -6.90 -3.76
C LYS A 434 -23.48 -7.25 -4.92
N SER A 435 -23.75 -6.74 -6.12
CA SER A 435 -22.97 -7.03 -7.30
C SER A 435 -22.92 -5.81 -8.21
N PHE A 436 -21.79 -5.65 -8.87
CA PHE A 436 -21.53 -4.55 -9.79
C PHE A 436 -21.01 -5.10 -11.12
N ILE A 437 -21.18 -4.30 -12.16
CA ILE A 437 -20.70 -4.62 -13.49
C ILE A 437 -19.85 -3.46 -14.03
N VAL A 438 -18.67 -3.79 -14.56
CA VAL A 438 -17.71 -2.87 -15.17
C VAL A 438 -17.79 -3.06 -16.69
N PRO A 439 -18.31 -2.10 -17.47
CA PRO A 439 -18.20 -2.15 -18.92
C PRO A 439 -16.73 -2.00 -19.33
N LEU A 440 -16.30 -2.71 -20.37
CA LEU A 440 -14.94 -2.57 -20.89
C LEU A 440 -14.80 -1.42 -21.91
N ASP A 441 -15.91 -0.89 -22.42
CA ASP A 441 -15.93 0.23 -23.36
C ASP A 441 -15.71 1.58 -22.67
N GLN A 442 -14.52 1.80 -22.14
CA GLN A 442 -14.13 3.04 -21.48
C GLN A 442 -12.61 3.27 -21.57
N PRO A 443 -12.13 4.51 -21.37
CA PRO A 443 -10.70 4.82 -21.52
C PRO A 443 -9.76 3.95 -20.68
N GLN A 444 -10.24 3.47 -19.53
CA GLN A 444 -9.48 2.64 -18.60
C GLN A 444 -9.36 1.17 -19.02
N TYR A 445 -9.73 0.78 -20.24
CA TYR A 445 -9.73 -0.62 -20.72
C TYR A 445 -8.47 -1.43 -20.32
N ARG A 446 -7.26 -0.93 -20.64
CA ARG A 446 -6.00 -1.61 -20.29
C ARG A 446 -5.78 -1.71 -18.77
N LEU A 447 -6.10 -0.65 -18.01
CA LEU A 447 -6.04 -0.66 -16.55
C LEU A 447 -7.00 -1.70 -15.96
N ILE A 448 -8.26 -1.73 -16.43
CA ILE A 448 -9.26 -2.72 -16.00
C ILE A 448 -8.74 -4.13 -16.27
N ASN A 449 -8.24 -4.41 -17.47
CA ASN A 449 -7.66 -5.71 -17.76
C ASN A 449 -6.53 -6.08 -16.79
N SER A 450 -5.64 -5.14 -16.47
CA SER A 450 -4.57 -5.38 -15.49
C SER A 450 -5.08 -5.71 -14.07
N LEU A 451 -6.17 -5.07 -13.61
CA LEU A 451 -6.73 -5.31 -12.27
C LEU A 451 -7.39 -6.69 -12.13
N PHE A 452 -7.87 -7.27 -13.24
CA PHE A 452 -8.59 -8.55 -13.29
C PHE A 452 -7.77 -9.70 -13.90
N GLU A 453 -6.58 -9.42 -14.45
CA GLU A 453 -5.74 -10.41 -15.14
C GLU A 453 -5.27 -11.53 -14.20
N THR A 454 -5.22 -12.74 -14.74
CA THR A 454 -4.51 -13.88 -14.16
C THR A 454 -3.34 -14.24 -15.07
N ARG A 455 -2.12 -14.27 -14.54
CA ARG A 455 -0.91 -14.54 -15.31
C ARG A 455 0.02 -15.49 -14.57
N THR A 456 0.50 -16.52 -15.25
CA THR A 456 1.45 -17.52 -14.70
C THR A 456 2.69 -17.71 -15.57
N THR A 457 2.76 -17.04 -16.73
CA THR A 457 3.87 -17.09 -17.67
C THR A 457 4.51 -15.70 -17.83
N PHE A 458 5.84 -15.68 -17.87
CA PHE A 458 6.63 -14.44 -17.85
C PHE A 458 7.91 -14.62 -18.68
N GLN A 459 8.43 -13.53 -19.24
CA GLN A 459 9.71 -13.53 -19.97
C GLN A 459 10.92 -13.65 -19.03
N ASP A 460 10.84 -13.05 -17.84
CA ASP A 460 11.83 -13.12 -16.77
C ASP A 460 11.18 -13.71 -15.50
N SER A 461 12.00 -14.34 -14.67
CA SER A 461 11.63 -14.92 -13.36
C SER A 461 11.85 -13.97 -12.19
N LEU A 462 12.45 -12.81 -12.45
CA LEU A 462 12.89 -11.86 -11.45
C LEU A 462 11.92 -10.70 -11.35
N PHE A 463 11.38 -10.52 -10.14
CA PHE A 463 10.45 -9.44 -9.81
C PHE A 463 10.99 -8.67 -8.62
N TYR A 464 10.98 -7.36 -8.71
CA TYR A 464 11.45 -6.45 -7.67
C TYR A 464 10.46 -6.38 -6.50
N ASP A 465 9.15 -6.48 -6.75
CA ASP A 465 8.11 -6.44 -5.72
C ASP A 465 7.17 -7.65 -5.78
N VAL A 466 6.15 -7.59 -6.64
CA VAL A 466 5.14 -8.64 -6.80
C VAL A 466 5.05 -9.07 -8.26
N SER A 467 4.64 -10.31 -8.48
CA SER A 467 4.45 -10.85 -9.84
C SER A 467 2.99 -10.79 -10.32
N THR A 468 2.06 -10.43 -9.43
CA THR A 468 0.62 -10.31 -9.72
C THR A 468 -0.12 -9.49 -8.67
N TRP A 469 -1.29 -8.96 -9.02
CA TRP A 469 -2.12 -8.08 -8.20
C TRP A 469 -3.62 -8.22 -8.51
N ASN A 470 -4.09 -9.42 -8.90
CA ASN A 470 -5.50 -9.66 -9.20
C ASN A 470 -6.39 -9.22 -8.01
N LEU A 471 -7.13 -8.12 -8.19
CA LEU A 471 -7.90 -7.52 -7.10
C LEU A 471 -9.15 -8.32 -6.72
N PRO A 472 -9.96 -8.86 -7.65
CA PRO A 472 -11.08 -9.71 -7.26
C PRO A 472 -10.68 -10.87 -6.34
N MET A 473 -9.53 -11.50 -6.60
CA MET A 473 -8.97 -12.54 -5.72
C MET A 473 -8.58 -12.00 -4.35
N SER A 474 -7.97 -10.82 -4.25
CA SER A 474 -7.57 -10.22 -2.96
C SER A 474 -8.77 -9.82 -2.10
N PHE A 475 -9.92 -9.54 -2.72
CA PHE A 475 -11.20 -9.31 -2.03
C PHE A 475 -12.03 -10.59 -1.85
N ASN A 476 -11.57 -11.74 -2.37
CA ASN A 476 -12.30 -13.02 -2.37
C ASN A 476 -13.73 -12.89 -2.93
N LEU A 477 -13.86 -12.25 -4.09
CA LEU A 477 -15.12 -12.02 -4.81
C LEU A 477 -15.30 -13.05 -5.92
N ASN A 478 -16.55 -13.37 -6.22
CA ASN A 478 -16.88 -14.00 -7.50
C ASN A 478 -16.77 -12.93 -8.58
N TYR A 479 -16.20 -13.28 -9.73
CA TYR A 479 -16.15 -12.39 -10.89
C TYR A 479 -16.14 -13.19 -12.19
N MET A 480 -16.66 -12.61 -13.27
CA MET A 480 -16.62 -13.21 -14.60
C MET A 480 -16.72 -12.15 -15.70
N SER A 481 -16.06 -12.44 -16.83
CA SER A 481 -16.22 -11.67 -18.07
C SER A 481 -17.52 -12.03 -18.78
N LEU A 482 -18.10 -11.05 -19.48
CA LEU A 482 -19.37 -11.15 -20.20
C LEU A 482 -19.13 -10.84 -21.67
N SER A 483 -19.59 -11.71 -22.57
CA SER A 483 -19.36 -11.57 -24.03
C SER A 483 -20.34 -10.64 -24.75
N SER A 484 -21.41 -10.22 -24.08
CA SER A 484 -22.40 -9.29 -24.64
C SER A 484 -22.49 -8.01 -23.82
N LYS A 485 -22.94 -6.93 -24.49
CA LYS A 485 -23.03 -5.61 -23.86
C LYS A 485 -24.01 -5.62 -22.68
N ILE A 486 -23.62 -4.92 -21.62
CA ILE A 486 -24.32 -4.78 -20.33
C ILE A 486 -25.83 -4.50 -20.49
N LEU A 487 -26.19 -3.62 -21.44
CA LEU A 487 -27.56 -3.12 -21.64
C LEU A 487 -28.53 -4.20 -22.13
N ASN A 488 -28.03 -5.36 -22.56
CA ASN A 488 -28.84 -6.45 -23.06
C ASN A 488 -29.06 -7.56 -22.01
N LEU A 489 -28.37 -7.52 -20.85
CA LEU A 489 -28.28 -8.66 -19.92
C LEU A 489 -28.93 -8.45 -18.56
N ALA A 490 -29.03 -7.22 -18.05
CA ALA A 490 -29.58 -6.95 -16.72
C ALA A 490 -30.15 -5.54 -16.62
N LYS A 491 -31.18 -5.38 -15.78
CA LYS A 491 -31.58 -4.06 -15.28
C LYS A 491 -30.48 -3.53 -14.36
N VAL A 492 -29.87 -2.39 -14.73
CA VAL A 492 -28.71 -1.82 -14.03
C VAL A 492 -28.84 -0.32 -13.80
N GLU A 493 -28.20 0.18 -12.74
CA GLU A 493 -28.14 1.60 -12.40
C GLU A 493 -26.69 2.10 -12.45
N ASN A 494 -26.45 3.26 -13.06
CA ASN A 494 -25.11 3.86 -13.08
C ASN A 494 -24.68 4.28 -11.67
N VAL A 495 -23.47 3.90 -11.26
CA VAL A 495 -22.90 4.33 -9.98
C VAL A 495 -22.12 5.61 -10.21
N SER A 496 -22.66 6.74 -9.73
CA SER A 496 -21.95 8.02 -9.74
C SER A 496 -20.78 8.03 -8.75
N LYS A 497 -19.86 8.98 -8.91
CA LYS A 497 -18.79 9.25 -7.92
C LYS A 497 -19.41 9.49 -6.54
N GLY A 498 -18.95 8.73 -5.53
CA GLY A 498 -19.43 8.82 -4.14
C GLY A 498 -20.34 7.66 -3.73
N LEU A 499 -19.86 6.42 -3.86
CA LEU A 499 -20.58 5.23 -3.41
C LEU A 499 -20.83 5.33 -1.89
N THR A 500 -22.11 5.28 -1.49
CA THR A 500 -22.48 5.32 -0.08
C THR A 500 -22.60 3.91 0.48
N PHE A 501 -21.97 3.68 1.64
CA PHE A 501 -22.05 2.38 2.29
C PHE A 501 -23.50 2.09 2.75
N LYS A 502 -24.03 0.94 2.33
CA LYS A 502 -25.38 0.50 2.70
C LYS A 502 -25.49 0.32 4.22
N LYS A 503 -26.51 0.94 4.81
CA LYS A 503 -26.84 0.78 6.24
C LYS A 503 -27.53 -0.56 6.48
N GLY A 504 -27.20 -1.19 7.60
CA GLY A 504 -27.93 -2.35 8.11
C GLY A 504 -29.13 -1.92 8.94
N GLU A 505 -29.97 -2.90 9.30
CA GLU A 505 -31.18 -2.67 10.08
C GLU A 505 -31.38 -3.74 11.17
N VAL A 506 -32.23 -3.43 12.14
CA VAL A 506 -32.76 -4.42 13.09
C VAL A 506 -34.14 -4.84 12.62
N LYS A 507 -34.34 -6.14 12.39
CA LYS A 507 -35.59 -6.74 11.95
C LYS A 507 -36.34 -7.31 13.15
N GLY A 508 -37.46 -6.69 13.50
CA GLY A 508 -38.29 -7.00 14.67
C GLY A 508 -38.28 -5.87 15.69
N GLU A 509 -38.88 -6.11 16.85
CA GLU A 509 -39.18 -5.07 17.86
C GLU A 509 -38.35 -5.22 19.14
N ALA A 510 -38.36 -4.18 19.98
CA ALA A 510 -37.79 -4.20 21.31
C ALA A 510 -38.42 -5.31 22.19
N GLY A 511 -37.69 -5.76 23.22
CA GLY A 511 -38.17 -6.80 24.14
C GLY A 511 -38.14 -8.24 23.61
N ALA A 512 -37.44 -8.50 22.50
CA ALA A 512 -37.25 -9.86 21.98
C ALA A 512 -36.50 -10.78 22.96
N TYR A 513 -36.70 -12.10 22.84
CA TYR A 513 -36.03 -13.10 23.69
C TYR A 513 -34.50 -13.05 23.54
N SER A 514 -34.01 -12.85 22.33
CA SER A 514 -32.59 -12.62 21.99
C SER A 514 -32.54 -11.92 20.63
N TYR A 515 -31.39 -11.34 20.28
CA TYR A 515 -31.13 -10.90 18.91
C TYR A 515 -30.02 -11.76 18.30
N ALA A 516 -29.94 -11.81 16.98
CA ALA A 516 -28.90 -12.55 16.26
C ALA A 516 -28.44 -11.82 15.00
N PHE A 517 -27.16 -11.92 14.68
CA PHE A 517 -26.63 -11.54 13.37
C PHE A 517 -25.62 -12.56 12.88
N GLU A 518 -25.60 -12.77 11.57
CA GLU A 518 -24.69 -13.71 10.91
C GLU A 518 -23.29 -13.07 10.77
N TRP A 519 -22.25 -13.90 10.61
CA TRP A 519 -20.85 -13.47 10.68
C TRP A 519 -20.22 -13.19 9.30
N GLU A 520 -20.99 -13.31 8.23
CA GLU A 520 -20.57 -13.27 6.82
C GLU A 520 -20.25 -11.85 6.33
N GLU A 521 -20.91 -10.82 6.85
CA GLU A 521 -20.63 -9.43 6.47
C GLU A 521 -19.27 -8.96 7.02
N TYR A 522 -18.52 -8.17 6.23
CA TYR A 522 -17.14 -7.77 6.56
C TYR A 522 -17.00 -7.09 7.93
N TYR A 523 -17.97 -6.27 8.33
CA TYR A 523 -17.95 -5.50 9.58
C TYR A 523 -18.65 -6.18 10.76
N ALA A 524 -19.00 -7.47 10.66
CA ALA A 524 -19.50 -8.24 11.80
C ALA A 524 -18.55 -8.20 13.03
N PRO A 525 -17.20 -8.24 12.89
CA PRO A 525 -16.28 -8.08 14.01
C PRO A 525 -16.36 -6.72 14.70
N LYS A 526 -16.53 -5.63 13.94
CA LYS A 526 -16.75 -4.28 14.47
C LYS A 526 -18.04 -4.20 15.27
N ALA A 527 -19.14 -4.77 14.76
CA ALA A 527 -20.41 -4.82 15.48
C ALA A 527 -20.31 -5.62 16.78
N LEU A 528 -19.67 -6.79 16.74
CA LEU A 528 -19.44 -7.63 17.92
C LEU A 528 -18.65 -6.88 19.00
N TYR A 529 -17.55 -6.21 18.62
CA TYR A 529 -16.76 -5.45 19.58
C TYR A 529 -17.56 -4.31 20.21
N LYS A 530 -18.29 -3.52 19.42
CA LYS A 530 -19.13 -2.43 19.94
C LYS A 530 -20.17 -2.92 20.94
N LEU A 531 -20.80 -4.07 20.67
CA LEU A 531 -21.75 -4.68 21.60
C LEU A 531 -21.10 -5.12 22.90
N MET A 532 -19.93 -5.76 22.83
CA MET A 532 -19.15 -6.13 24.01
C MET A 532 -18.69 -4.92 24.80
N ASP A 533 -18.34 -3.81 24.14
CA ASP A 533 -17.86 -2.59 24.77
C ASP A 533 -18.98 -1.84 25.52
N LEU A 534 -20.21 -1.91 25.01
CA LEU A 534 -21.42 -1.47 25.72
C LEU A 534 -21.82 -2.38 26.90
N GLY A 535 -21.12 -3.50 27.10
CA GLY A 535 -21.33 -4.44 28.20
C GLY A 535 -22.41 -5.50 27.94
N TYR A 536 -22.86 -5.66 26.69
CA TYR A 536 -23.85 -6.68 26.35
C TYR A 536 -23.25 -8.08 26.34
N GLN A 537 -24.09 -9.06 26.68
CA GLN A 537 -23.70 -10.45 26.60
C GLN A 537 -23.84 -10.93 25.15
N VAL A 538 -22.73 -11.39 24.60
CA VAL A 538 -22.66 -11.95 23.25
C VAL A 538 -22.17 -13.38 23.28
N ARG A 539 -22.73 -14.21 22.42
CA ARG A 539 -22.45 -15.65 22.34
C ARG A 539 -22.32 -16.05 20.89
N VAL A 540 -21.48 -17.04 20.59
CA VAL A 540 -21.31 -17.58 19.23
C VAL A 540 -21.93 -18.96 19.13
N SER A 541 -22.64 -19.23 18.03
CA SER A 541 -23.12 -20.58 17.73
C SER A 541 -22.09 -21.36 16.91
N HIS A 542 -21.70 -22.55 17.38
CA HIS A 542 -20.81 -23.46 16.66
C HIS A 542 -21.56 -24.39 15.69
N LYS A 543 -22.90 -24.32 15.66
CA LYS A 543 -23.77 -25.10 14.77
C LYS A 543 -24.82 -24.21 14.12
N GLU A 544 -25.33 -24.65 12.98
CA GLU A 544 -26.46 -24.01 12.32
C GLU A 544 -27.75 -24.21 13.12
N PHE A 545 -28.66 -23.24 13.01
CA PHE A 545 -30.01 -23.36 13.53
C PHE A 545 -30.99 -22.59 12.64
N GLN A 546 -32.27 -22.89 12.79
CA GLN A 546 -33.34 -22.24 12.03
C GLN A 546 -34.49 -21.82 12.96
N THR A 547 -34.97 -20.60 12.79
CA THR A 547 -36.12 -20.07 13.53
C THR A 547 -37.44 -20.65 13.01
N LYS A 548 -38.54 -20.46 13.75
CA LYS A 548 -39.87 -20.96 13.36
C LYS A 548 -40.37 -20.41 12.02
N ASP A 549 -40.01 -19.17 11.70
CA ASP A 549 -40.26 -18.49 10.42
C ASP A 549 -39.29 -18.89 9.30
N LYS A 550 -38.51 -19.96 9.52
CA LYS A 550 -37.59 -20.58 8.55
C LYS A 550 -36.37 -19.73 8.17
N LYS A 551 -36.02 -18.68 8.94
CA LYS A 551 -34.72 -18.01 8.78
C LYS A 551 -33.62 -18.93 9.31
N SER A 552 -32.71 -19.32 8.43
CA SER A 552 -31.51 -20.08 8.79
C SER A 552 -30.40 -19.16 9.24
N PHE A 553 -29.60 -19.64 10.19
CA PHE A 553 -28.42 -18.98 10.73
C PHE A 553 -27.24 -19.94 10.66
N SER A 554 -26.13 -19.45 10.11
CA SER A 554 -24.91 -20.22 9.88
C SER A 554 -24.05 -20.39 11.14
N ARG A 555 -23.00 -21.23 11.04
CA ARG A 555 -21.95 -21.32 12.07
C ARG A 555 -21.24 -19.97 12.21
N GLY A 556 -20.93 -19.59 13.45
CA GLY A 556 -20.36 -18.29 13.76
C GLY A 556 -21.40 -17.20 14.03
N THR A 557 -22.70 -17.47 13.82
CA THR A 557 -23.79 -16.54 14.18
C THR A 557 -23.64 -16.08 15.62
N ILE A 558 -23.74 -14.75 15.81
CA ILE A 558 -23.67 -14.11 17.10
C ILE A 558 -25.07 -13.94 17.66
N LEU A 559 -25.30 -14.42 18.87
CA LEU A 559 -26.47 -14.15 19.69
C LEU A 559 -26.15 -13.02 20.66
N VAL A 560 -27.03 -12.03 20.73
CA VAL A 560 -26.90 -10.84 21.58
C VAL A 560 -28.05 -10.79 22.55
N GLY A 561 -27.74 -10.60 23.82
CA GLY A 561 -28.73 -10.33 24.86
C GLY A 561 -28.22 -9.27 25.84
N LYS A 562 -29.14 -8.70 26.62
CA LYS A 562 -28.77 -7.71 27.65
C LYS A 562 -27.82 -8.28 28.70
N GLY A 563 -27.87 -9.59 28.95
CA GLY A 563 -27.11 -10.21 30.04
C GLY A 563 -27.48 -9.57 31.38
N ASN A 564 -26.46 -9.11 32.11
CA ASN A 564 -26.63 -8.39 33.39
C ASN A 564 -26.59 -6.86 33.23
N SER A 565 -26.75 -6.33 32.00
CA SER A 565 -26.78 -4.89 31.77
C SER A 565 -28.05 -4.26 32.34
N ASP A 566 -27.92 -3.13 33.04
CA ASP A 566 -29.04 -2.37 33.63
C ASP A 566 -29.84 -1.55 32.58
N ARG A 567 -29.49 -1.62 31.29
CA ARG A 567 -30.16 -0.88 30.22
C ARG A 567 -31.60 -1.41 29.98
N SER A 568 -32.52 -0.50 29.67
CA SER A 568 -33.89 -0.86 29.29
C SER A 568 -33.92 -1.58 27.92
N ASP A 569 -35.03 -2.25 27.61
CA ASP A 569 -35.19 -2.92 26.31
C ASP A 569 -35.17 -1.93 25.15
N GLU A 570 -35.67 -0.72 25.35
CA GLU A 570 -35.67 0.35 24.36
C GLU A 570 -34.26 0.85 24.08
N VAL A 571 -33.47 1.13 25.12
CA VAL A 571 -32.08 1.59 24.96
C VAL A 571 -31.24 0.50 24.28
N PHE A 572 -31.40 -0.76 24.68
CA PHE A 572 -30.72 -1.88 24.04
C PHE A 572 -31.08 -1.99 22.56
N TYR A 573 -32.35 -1.85 22.22
CA TYR A 573 -32.82 -1.88 20.85
C TYR A 573 -32.28 -0.70 20.01
N GLU A 574 -32.23 0.51 20.57
CA GLU A 574 -31.61 1.67 19.89
C GLU A 574 -30.11 1.48 19.64
N ASP A 575 -29.37 0.90 20.59
CA ASP A 575 -27.96 0.59 20.39
C ASP A 575 -27.77 -0.43 19.25
N LEU A 576 -28.62 -1.47 19.18
CA LEU A 576 -28.60 -2.44 18.09
C LEU A 576 -28.85 -1.76 16.73
N LYS A 577 -29.82 -0.83 16.65
CA LYS A 577 -30.12 -0.08 15.42
C LYS A 577 -28.96 0.81 15.00
N SER A 578 -28.36 1.54 15.94
CA SER A 578 -27.18 2.37 15.69
C SER A 578 -26.00 1.54 15.17
N ILE A 579 -25.74 0.39 15.80
CA ILE A 579 -24.67 -0.52 15.40
C ILE A 579 -24.94 -1.10 14.01
N ALA A 580 -26.12 -1.65 13.76
CA ALA A 580 -26.54 -2.18 12.46
C ALA A 580 -26.39 -1.12 11.35
N ALA A 581 -26.85 0.11 11.59
CA ALA A 581 -26.73 1.19 10.63
C ALA A 581 -25.28 1.56 10.31
N SER A 582 -24.39 1.57 11.32
CA SER A 582 -22.98 1.95 11.17
C SER A 582 -22.08 0.86 10.59
N THR A 583 -22.50 -0.41 10.61
CA THR A 583 -21.71 -1.56 10.15
C THR A 583 -22.29 -2.25 8.92
N GLY A 584 -23.51 -1.91 8.50
CA GLY A 584 -24.15 -2.54 7.35
C GLY A 584 -24.78 -3.91 7.64
N ILE A 585 -24.68 -4.41 8.89
CA ILE A 585 -25.18 -5.74 9.23
C ILE A 585 -26.68 -5.72 9.56
N ASN A 586 -27.37 -6.80 9.22
CA ASN A 586 -28.75 -7.00 9.65
C ASN A 586 -28.80 -7.81 10.94
N ILE A 587 -29.52 -7.30 11.93
CA ILE A 587 -29.74 -7.94 13.22
C ILE A 587 -31.20 -8.40 13.30
N TYR A 588 -31.44 -9.62 13.73
CA TYR A 588 -32.76 -10.25 13.75
C TYR A 588 -33.23 -10.48 15.19
N ALA A 589 -34.42 -10.01 15.52
CA ALA A 589 -35.09 -10.34 16.76
C ALA A 589 -35.54 -11.81 16.76
N LEU A 590 -35.23 -12.54 17.83
CA LEU A 590 -35.64 -13.91 18.05
C LEU A 590 -36.71 -13.93 19.14
N SER A 591 -37.85 -14.56 18.87
CA SER A 591 -39.00 -14.60 19.78
C SER A 591 -38.97 -15.75 20.79
N THR A 592 -38.10 -16.74 20.58
CA THR A 592 -38.00 -17.92 21.46
C THR A 592 -36.61 -18.57 21.36
N GLY A 593 -36.21 -19.30 22.40
CA GLY A 593 -35.01 -20.14 22.40
C GLY A 593 -35.17 -21.48 21.67
N LEU A 594 -36.39 -21.84 21.27
CA LEU A 594 -36.71 -23.09 20.57
C LEU A 594 -36.57 -22.92 19.05
N THR A 595 -35.64 -23.67 18.46
CA THR A 595 -35.28 -23.61 17.04
C THR A 595 -35.26 -25.03 16.44
N ALA A 596 -35.24 -25.14 15.12
CA ALA A 596 -34.81 -26.37 14.47
C ALA A 596 -33.27 -26.41 14.45
N GLY A 597 -32.69 -27.58 14.75
CA GLY A 597 -31.23 -27.71 14.94
C GLY A 597 -30.83 -27.47 16.40
N VAL A 598 -29.87 -26.58 16.66
CA VAL A 598 -29.47 -26.23 18.04
C VAL A 598 -30.35 -25.14 18.65
N ASN A 599 -30.94 -25.43 19.80
CA ASN A 599 -31.66 -24.44 20.62
C ASN A 599 -30.70 -23.38 21.17
N LEU A 600 -31.20 -22.17 21.42
CA LEU A 600 -30.37 -21.02 21.82
C LEU A 600 -29.71 -21.14 23.21
N GLY A 601 -30.09 -22.14 24.00
CA GLY A 601 -29.46 -22.51 25.28
C GLY A 601 -28.52 -23.72 25.18
N SER A 602 -28.20 -24.20 23.98
CA SER A 602 -27.37 -25.39 23.75
C SER A 602 -25.92 -25.19 24.24
N PRO A 603 -25.26 -26.23 24.78
CA PRO A 603 -23.82 -26.23 25.02
C PRO A 603 -22.95 -26.02 23.77
N SER A 604 -23.53 -26.11 22.56
CA SER A 604 -22.86 -25.74 21.30
C SER A 604 -22.82 -24.23 21.05
N ILE A 605 -23.26 -23.41 22.00
CA ILE A 605 -23.23 -21.95 21.96
C ILE A 605 -22.33 -21.46 23.09
N SER A 606 -21.24 -20.78 22.75
CA SER A 606 -20.24 -20.33 23.70
C SER A 606 -20.41 -18.84 24.02
N VAL A 607 -20.28 -18.47 25.29
CA VAL A 607 -20.15 -17.06 25.69
C VAL A 607 -18.78 -16.54 25.24
N LEU A 608 -18.76 -15.37 24.63
CA LEU A 608 -17.52 -14.73 24.20
C LEU A 608 -17.05 -13.71 25.22
N THR A 609 -15.74 -13.67 25.43
CA THR A 609 -15.08 -12.61 26.20
C THR A 609 -14.65 -11.48 25.28
N LYS A 610 -14.78 -10.22 25.73
CA LYS A 610 -14.26 -9.05 25.01
C LYS A 610 -12.76 -9.17 24.80
N PRO A 611 -12.23 -9.05 23.57
CA PRO A 611 -10.79 -9.02 23.35
C PRO A 611 -10.12 -7.82 24.04
N SER A 612 -9.08 -8.09 24.81
CA SER A 612 -8.10 -7.13 25.31
C SER A 612 -6.76 -7.49 24.68
N ILE A 613 -6.31 -6.64 23.75
CA ILE A 613 -5.31 -6.99 22.75
C ILE A 613 -4.01 -6.22 23.00
N ALA A 614 -2.88 -6.94 23.05
CA ALA A 614 -1.55 -6.36 22.92
C ALA A 614 -0.91 -6.78 21.59
N LEU A 615 -0.46 -5.80 20.82
CA LEU A 615 0.33 -5.97 19.60
C LEU A 615 1.79 -5.64 19.93
N LEU A 616 2.70 -6.59 19.76
CA LEU A 616 4.12 -6.30 19.94
C LEU A 616 4.64 -5.39 18.84
N VAL A 617 5.41 -4.39 19.24
CA VAL A 617 6.04 -3.38 18.39
C VAL A 617 7.48 -3.13 18.84
N ASP A 618 8.25 -2.35 18.06
CA ASP A 618 9.64 -2.00 18.37
C ASP A 618 10.63 -3.19 18.27
N ASP A 619 11.90 -2.97 18.62
CA ASP A 619 13.03 -3.94 18.68
C ASP A 619 12.89 -5.21 17.79
N GLY A 620 13.12 -5.06 16.49
CA GLY A 620 13.18 -6.19 15.55
C GLY A 620 11.83 -6.64 14.99
N VAL A 621 10.71 -6.12 15.47
CA VAL A 621 9.39 -6.33 14.85
C VAL A 621 9.31 -5.63 13.49
N GLY A 622 8.80 -6.34 12.48
CA GLY A 622 8.54 -5.77 11.15
C GLY A 622 7.46 -4.70 11.21
N SER A 623 7.83 -3.43 10.99
CA SER A 623 6.91 -2.29 11.11
C SER A 623 5.73 -2.37 10.14
N SER A 624 5.93 -2.86 8.91
CA SER A 624 4.84 -2.99 7.94
C SER A 624 3.77 -4.00 8.39
N ASP A 625 4.16 -5.18 8.87
CA ASP A 625 3.19 -6.19 9.34
C ASP A 625 2.46 -5.71 10.62
N ALA A 626 3.18 -5.07 11.55
CA ALA A 626 2.57 -4.44 12.72
C ALA A 626 1.61 -3.30 12.35
N GLY A 627 1.99 -2.46 11.38
CA GLY A 627 1.20 -1.32 10.90
C GLY A 627 -0.07 -1.76 10.19
N GLU A 628 0.00 -2.82 9.39
CA GLU A 628 -1.16 -3.44 8.73
C GLU A 628 -2.17 -3.99 9.73
N ILE A 629 -1.69 -4.66 10.79
CA ILE A 629 -2.53 -5.13 11.89
C ILE A 629 -3.16 -3.95 12.64
N TRP A 630 -2.36 -2.93 12.98
CA TRP A 630 -2.85 -1.75 13.68
C TRP A 630 -3.93 -1.01 12.88
N HIS A 631 -3.71 -0.78 11.58
CA HIS A 631 -4.68 -0.16 10.70
C HIS A 631 -5.99 -0.96 10.57
N LEU A 632 -5.91 -2.30 10.48
CA LEU A 632 -7.11 -3.13 10.46
C LEU A 632 -7.97 -2.92 11.72
N PHE A 633 -7.34 -2.93 12.90
CA PHE A 633 -8.07 -2.71 14.14
C PHE A 633 -8.59 -1.28 14.28
N ASP A 634 -7.73 -0.30 14.08
CA ASP A 634 -8.02 1.11 14.37
C ASP A 634 -8.94 1.73 13.31
N GLN A 635 -8.52 1.72 12.04
CA GLN A 635 -9.25 2.39 10.96
C GLN A 635 -10.48 1.62 10.48
N ARG A 636 -10.41 0.29 10.40
CA ARG A 636 -11.53 -0.49 9.84
C ARG A 636 -12.50 -0.96 10.90
N MET A 637 -11.97 -1.54 11.97
CA MET A 637 -12.80 -2.20 12.98
C MET A 637 -13.15 -1.29 14.16
N GLU A 638 -12.50 -0.12 14.29
CA GLU A 638 -12.67 0.80 15.42
C GLU A 638 -12.44 0.10 16.78
N ILE A 639 -11.39 -0.73 16.83
CA ILE A 639 -11.00 -1.51 18.01
C ILE A 639 -9.70 -0.93 18.57
N PRO A 640 -9.70 -0.38 19.80
CA PRO A 640 -8.48 0.06 20.44
C PRO A 640 -7.60 -1.14 20.83
N ILE A 641 -6.31 -1.05 20.54
CA ILE A 641 -5.29 -2.04 20.91
C ILE A 641 -4.12 -1.39 21.64
N THR A 642 -3.41 -2.15 22.47
CA THR A 642 -2.16 -1.71 23.06
C THR A 642 -1.01 -2.04 22.10
N LEU A 643 -0.34 -1.01 21.56
CA LEU A 643 0.98 -1.16 20.95
C LEU A 643 2.00 -1.31 22.08
N MET A 644 2.51 -2.52 22.29
CA MET A 644 3.44 -2.85 23.38
C MET A 644 4.87 -2.97 22.84
N PRO A 645 5.77 -2.02 23.16
CA PRO A 645 7.18 -2.18 22.84
C PRO A 645 7.73 -3.46 23.45
N THR A 646 8.50 -4.21 22.67
CA THR A 646 9.14 -5.46 23.04
C THR A 646 9.90 -5.37 24.36
N HIS A 647 10.68 -4.31 24.61
CA HIS A 647 11.40 -4.12 25.86
C HIS A 647 10.49 -4.00 27.11
N ARG A 648 9.20 -3.68 26.96
CA ARG A 648 8.22 -3.64 28.07
C ARG A 648 7.71 -5.02 28.46
N MET A 649 7.92 -6.04 27.63
CA MET A 649 7.41 -7.40 27.83
C MET A 649 7.82 -7.99 29.18
N SER A 650 9.05 -7.74 29.63
CA SER A 650 9.57 -8.26 30.89
C SER A 650 8.82 -7.73 32.12
N GLY A 651 8.45 -6.44 32.11
CA GLY A 651 7.79 -5.75 33.22
C GLY A 651 6.26 -5.68 33.14
N ALA A 652 5.65 -5.93 31.98
CA ALA A 652 4.20 -5.82 31.79
C ALA A 652 3.41 -6.93 32.51
N ASP A 653 2.27 -6.60 33.11
CA ASP A 653 1.31 -7.62 33.56
C ASP A 653 0.51 -8.14 32.35
N LEU A 654 0.79 -9.38 31.94
CA LEU A 654 0.12 -9.98 30.77
C LEU A 654 -1.32 -10.38 31.03
N ASN A 655 -1.74 -10.50 32.30
CA ASN A 655 -3.12 -10.91 32.63
C ASN A 655 -4.15 -9.83 32.27
N ARG A 656 -3.70 -8.61 31.97
CA ARG A 656 -4.53 -7.54 31.39
C ARG A 656 -5.01 -7.86 29.98
N TYR A 657 -4.36 -8.80 29.30
CA TYR A 657 -4.64 -9.16 27.91
C TYR A 657 -5.09 -10.62 27.83
N ASN A 658 -6.06 -10.89 26.97
CA ASN A 658 -6.45 -12.25 26.59
C ASN A 658 -6.01 -12.60 25.16
N VAL A 659 -5.57 -11.61 24.38
CA VAL A 659 -4.96 -11.78 23.06
C VAL A 659 -3.62 -11.04 23.01
N ILE A 660 -2.56 -11.75 22.59
CA ILE A 660 -1.26 -11.16 22.29
C ILE A 660 -0.91 -11.49 20.84
N ILE A 661 -0.46 -10.50 20.08
CA ILE A 661 -0.13 -10.62 18.66
C ILE A 661 1.37 -10.36 18.46
N LEU A 662 2.04 -11.31 17.80
CA LEU A 662 3.43 -11.24 17.37
C LEU A 662 3.48 -11.14 15.84
N PRO A 663 3.68 -9.94 15.28
CA PRO A 663 3.97 -9.77 13.85
C PRO A 663 5.26 -10.50 13.46
N THR A 664 5.49 -10.67 12.16
CA THR A 664 6.78 -11.15 11.66
C THR A 664 7.90 -10.22 12.12
N GLY A 665 9.05 -10.77 12.48
CA GLY A 665 10.15 -10.02 13.06
C GLY A 665 11.21 -10.89 13.71
N ASN A 666 12.26 -10.25 14.18
CA ASN A 666 13.33 -10.88 14.95
C ASN A 666 13.12 -10.66 16.44
N TYR A 667 12.73 -11.71 17.16
CA TYR A 667 12.53 -11.71 18.61
C TYR A 667 13.75 -12.20 19.39
N GLY A 668 14.95 -12.16 18.78
CA GLY A 668 16.19 -12.63 19.40
C GLY A 668 16.61 -11.84 20.66
N ALA A 669 16.08 -10.64 20.85
CA ALA A 669 16.28 -9.85 22.07
C ALA A 669 15.52 -10.41 23.29
N PHE A 670 14.50 -11.26 23.09
CA PHE A 670 13.82 -11.94 24.18
C PHE A 670 14.66 -13.10 24.71
N GLY A 671 14.92 -13.08 26.02
CA GLY A 671 15.60 -14.15 26.72
C GLY A 671 14.65 -15.24 27.22
N GLU A 672 15.21 -16.18 27.99
CA GLU A 672 14.45 -17.28 28.61
C GLU A 672 13.30 -16.78 29.50
N ARG A 673 13.50 -15.64 30.18
CA ARG A 673 12.51 -15.04 31.06
C ARG A 673 11.25 -14.62 30.28
N GLU A 674 11.43 -13.89 29.18
CA GLU A 674 10.31 -13.45 28.34
C GLU A 674 9.60 -14.63 27.70
N ALA A 675 10.36 -15.63 27.23
CA ALA A 675 9.81 -16.87 26.68
C ALA A 675 8.96 -17.64 27.70
N GLU A 676 9.48 -17.91 28.89
CA GLU A 676 8.73 -18.63 29.94
C GLU A 676 7.52 -17.84 30.44
N LYS A 677 7.62 -16.50 30.50
CA LYS A 677 6.48 -15.64 30.84
C LYS A 677 5.36 -15.75 29.81
N LEU A 678 5.69 -15.69 28.52
CA LEU A 678 4.71 -15.84 27.44
C LEU A 678 4.12 -17.26 27.43
N LYS A 679 4.95 -18.28 27.60
CA LYS A 679 4.54 -19.69 27.71
C LYS A 679 3.57 -19.91 28.86
N SER A 680 3.86 -19.39 30.04
CA SER A 680 2.99 -19.46 31.22
C SER A 680 1.65 -18.76 30.98
N TRP A 681 1.67 -17.60 30.31
CA TRP A 681 0.45 -16.88 29.94
C TRP A 681 -0.43 -17.67 28.96
N VAL A 682 0.16 -18.29 27.93
CA VAL A 682 -0.57 -19.19 27.01
C VAL A 682 -1.14 -20.39 27.78
N GLN A 683 -0.37 -21.04 28.65
CA GLN A 683 -0.85 -22.17 29.46
C GLN A 683 -2.11 -21.87 30.27
N LYS A 684 -2.24 -20.62 30.74
CA LYS A 684 -3.38 -20.12 31.54
C LYS A 684 -4.61 -19.71 30.71
N GLY A 685 -4.58 -19.84 29.39
CA GLY A 685 -5.74 -19.61 28.53
C GLY A 685 -5.59 -18.46 27.55
N GLY A 686 -4.43 -17.81 27.50
CA GLY A 686 -4.16 -16.75 26.52
C GLY A 686 -4.25 -17.24 25.08
N THR A 687 -4.74 -16.36 24.19
CA THR A 687 -4.73 -16.58 22.74
C THR A 687 -3.55 -15.82 22.12
N LEU A 688 -2.55 -16.55 21.66
CA LEU A 688 -1.37 -16.01 21.00
C LEU A 688 -1.57 -16.08 19.48
N ILE A 689 -1.44 -14.96 18.78
CA ILE A 689 -1.48 -14.92 17.31
C ILE A 689 -0.07 -14.59 16.82
N SER A 690 0.45 -15.34 15.86
CA SER A 690 1.83 -15.16 15.38
C SER A 690 1.93 -15.22 13.87
N ARG A 691 2.85 -14.43 13.32
CA ARG A 691 3.11 -14.30 11.88
C ARG A 691 4.54 -14.66 11.53
N GLY A 692 4.71 -15.33 10.39
CA GLY A 692 6.01 -15.43 9.71
C GLY A 692 7.14 -15.95 10.60
N SER A 693 8.22 -15.16 10.73
CA SER A 693 9.38 -15.54 11.53
C SER A 693 9.12 -15.60 13.05
N ALA A 694 8.07 -14.97 13.56
CA ALA A 694 7.68 -15.10 14.96
C ALA A 694 7.33 -16.55 15.31
N MET A 695 6.71 -17.28 14.36
CA MET A 695 6.38 -18.69 14.55
C MET A 695 7.63 -19.55 14.77
N ASN A 696 8.75 -19.23 14.10
CA ASN A 696 10.03 -19.92 14.30
C ASN A 696 10.55 -19.70 15.72
N TRP A 697 10.47 -18.47 16.24
CA TRP A 697 10.91 -18.15 17.58
C TRP A 697 10.04 -18.85 18.64
N LEU A 698 8.73 -18.92 18.43
CA LEU A 698 7.81 -19.65 19.30
C LEU A 698 8.07 -21.16 19.32
N ALA A 699 8.36 -21.74 18.15
CA ALA A 699 8.72 -23.15 18.03
C ALA A 699 10.04 -23.47 18.74
N LYS A 700 11.07 -22.64 18.52
CA LYS A 700 12.39 -22.79 19.15
C LYS A 700 12.33 -22.75 20.69
N ASN A 701 11.43 -21.95 21.25
CA ASN A 701 11.28 -21.78 22.70
C ASN A 701 10.19 -22.67 23.32
N ASP A 702 9.67 -23.66 22.60
CA ASP A 702 8.62 -24.56 23.08
C ASP A 702 7.40 -23.76 23.63
N ILE A 703 6.96 -22.73 22.89
CA ILE A 703 5.71 -22.01 23.21
C ILE A 703 4.57 -22.57 22.35
N ALA A 704 4.88 -22.99 21.13
CA ALA A 704 3.98 -23.64 20.18
C ALA A 704 4.73 -24.69 19.36
N VAL A 705 4.01 -25.65 18.79
CA VAL A 705 4.57 -26.67 17.90
C VAL A 705 4.31 -26.25 16.46
N PHE A 706 5.34 -25.76 15.77
CA PHE A 706 5.33 -25.47 14.34
C PHE A 706 6.58 -26.08 13.71
N ASN A 707 6.41 -26.78 12.59
CA ASN A 707 7.51 -27.39 11.84
C ASN A 707 7.56 -26.79 10.45
N PHE A 708 8.76 -26.45 9.97
CA PHE A 708 8.95 -25.82 8.68
C PHE A 708 9.87 -26.66 7.82
N ALA A 709 9.50 -26.84 6.56
CA ALA A 709 10.37 -27.41 5.57
C ALA A 709 11.19 -26.34 4.85
N SER A 710 12.31 -26.78 4.29
CA SER A 710 13.18 -25.97 3.45
C SER A 710 13.36 -26.64 2.10
N ALA A 711 13.30 -25.86 1.03
CA ALA A 711 13.68 -26.35 -0.29
C ALA A 711 15.19 -26.63 -0.35
N ASP A 712 15.57 -27.79 -0.89
CA ASP A 712 16.97 -28.06 -1.21
C ASP A 712 17.32 -27.47 -2.59
N TYR A 713 18.13 -26.41 -2.58
CA TYR A 713 18.68 -25.79 -3.76
C TYR A 713 20.11 -26.26 -4.08
N SER A 714 20.58 -27.33 -3.44
CA SER A 714 21.86 -27.95 -3.76
C SER A 714 21.94 -28.23 -5.27
N ASP A 715 23.10 -27.90 -5.81
CA ASP A 715 23.43 -28.08 -7.21
C ASP A 715 24.77 -28.81 -7.26
N SER A 716 24.79 -29.98 -7.91
CA SER A 716 26.01 -30.78 -8.07
C SER A 716 27.02 -30.12 -9.01
N THR A 717 26.61 -29.08 -9.74
CA THR A 717 27.46 -28.30 -10.63
C THR A 717 28.52 -27.55 -9.81
N ARG A 718 29.78 -27.97 -9.96
CA ARG A 718 30.91 -27.41 -9.19
C ARG A 718 31.32 -26.02 -9.65
N GLN A 719 30.92 -25.59 -10.84
CA GLN A 719 31.23 -24.27 -11.40
C GLN A 719 30.08 -23.75 -12.27
N LYS A 720 29.61 -22.54 -11.98
CA LYS A 720 28.67 -21.76 -12.80
C LYS A 720 29.32 -20.45 -13.24
N LYS A 721 28.75 -19.77 -14.23
CA LYS A 721 29.19 -18.43 -14.58
C LYS A 721 28.88 -17.49 -13.41
N TYR A 722 29.86 -16.69 -13.01
CA TYR A 722 29.68 -15.75 -11.91
C TYR A 722 28.56 -14.72 -12.20
N ALA A 723 28.42 -14.33 -13.47
CA ALA A 723 27.37 -13.41 -13.93
C ALA A 723 25.94 -13.91 -13.64
N ASP A 724 25.74 -15.23 -13.53
CA ASP A 724 24.43 -15.83 -13.29
C ASP A 724 24.06 -15.84 -11.79
N LEU A 725 25.00 -15.55 -10.87
CA LEU A 725 24.81 -15.70 -9.42
C LEU A 725 23.61 -14.91 -8.88
N SER A 726 23.45 -13.66 -9.30
CA SER A 726 22.36 -12.80 -8.84
C SER A 726 21.01 -13.32 -9.35
N ASN A 727 20.94 -13.67 -10.65
CA ASN A 727 19.73 -14.18 -11.28
C ASN A 727 19.33 -15.55 -10.70
N ASP A 728 20.28 -16.47 -10.51
CA ASP A 728 20.07 -17.78 -9.90
C ASP A 728 19.55 -17.68 -8.45
N ARG A 729 19.96 -16.64 -7.71
CA ARG A 729 19.47 -16.38 -6.35
C ARG A 729 18.10 -15.73 -6.38
N GLY A 730 17.92 -14.70 -7.20
CA GLY A 730 16.68 -13.96 -7.31
C GLY A 730 15.51 -14.83 -7.80
N ALA A 731 15.76 -15.74 -8.75
CA ALA A 731 14.72 -16.61 -9.31
C ALA A 731 14.12 -17.57 -8.26
N LYS A 732 14.82 -17.79 -7.14
CA LYS A 732 14.36 -18.63 -6.02
C LYS A 732 13.49 -17.86 -5.03
N VAL A 733 13.39 -16.54 -5.14
CA VAL A 733 12.60 -15.69 -4.25
C VAL A 733 11.14 -15.72 -4.70
N THR A 734 10.22 -16.04 -3.78
CA THR A 734 8.79 -15.79 -3.99
C THR A 734 8.47 -14.36 -3.55
N GLY A 735 8.59 -13.40 -4.48
CA GLY A 735 8.38 -11.95 -4.19
C GLY A 735 6.92 -11.58 -3.87
N GLY A 736 5.97 -12.30 -4.47
CA GLY A 736 4.55 -12.11 -4.24
C GLY A 736 3.74 -12.80 -5.30
N ALA A 737 2.95 -13.81 -4.92
CA ALA A 737 2.06 -14.56 -5.80
C ALA A 737 0.79 -14.98 -5.06
N ILE A 738 -0.26 -15.26 -5.83
CA ILE A 738 -1.59 -15.63 -5.32
C ILE A 738 -1.72 -17.14 -5.42
N PHE A 739 -2.19 -17.75 -4.33
CA PHE A 739 -2.32 -19.18 -4.22
C PHE A 739 -3.75 -19.58 -3.78
N LYS A 740 -4.19 -20.73 -4.29
CA LYS A 740 -5.41 -21.44 -3.91
C LYS A 740 -5.16 -22.20 -2.61
N ALA A 741 -6.09 -22.05 -1.66
CA ALA A 741 -6.11 -22.80 -0.41
C ALA A 741 -7.53 -23.32 -0.11
N LYS A 742 -7.61 -24.36 0.71
CA LYS A 742 -8.84 -24.95 1.24
C LYS A 742 -8.99 -24.64 2.73
N LEU A 743 -10.07 -23.95 3.05
CA LEU A 743 -10.48 -23.54 4.39
C LEU A 743 -11.51 -24.52 4.95
N ASP A 744 -11.30 -25.00 6.17
CA ASP A 744 -12.35 -25.66 6.94
C ASP A 744 -13.32 -24.60 7.49
N VAL A 745 -14.44 -24.42 6.81
CA VAL A 745 -15.51 -23.46 7.20
C VAL A 745 -16.26 -23.87 8.48
N THR A 746 -16.04 -25.09 8.99
CA THR A 746 -16.59 -25.56 10.27
C THR A 746 -15.68 -25.25 11.46
N HIS A 747 -14.39 -25.03 11.22
CA HIS A 747 -13.44 -24.58 12.23
C HIS A 747 -13.70 -23.11 12.61
N PRO A 748 -13.53 -22.67 13.88
CA PRO A 748 -13.79 -21.28 14.27
C PRO A 748 -13.01 -20.21 13.46
N ILE A 749 -11.85 -20.57 12.92
CA ILE A 749 -11.07 -19.72 12.01
C ILE A 749 -11.79 -19.50 10.66
N GLY A 750 -12.62 -20.42 10.22
CA GLY A 750 -13.39 -20.34 8.97
C GLY A 750 -14.79 -19.75 9.10
N TYR A 751 -15.22 -19.32 10.29
CA TYR A 751 -16.56 -18.74 10.46
C TYR A 751 -16.76 -17.50 9.58
N GLY A 752 -17.97 -17.37 9.03
CA GLY A 752 -18.35 -16.28 8.13
C GLY A 752 -17.78 -16.39 6.71
N TYR A 753 -17.18 -17.53 6.36
CA TYR A 753 -16.89 -17.94 4.98
C TYR A 753 -17.88 -19.02 4.56
N THR A 754 -18.43 -18.89 3.35
CA THR A 754 -19.40 -19.83 2.78
C THR A 754 -18.79 -20.78 1.74
N SER A 755 -17.55 -20.52 1.33
CA SER A 755 -16.76 -21.33 0.40
C SER A 755 -15.54 -21.86 1.12
N GLU A 756 -15.21 -23.13 0.87
CA GLU A 756 -13.93 -23.72 1.29
C GLU A 756 -12.77 -23.21 0.43
N ASP A 757 -13.04 -22.81 -0.83
CA ASP A 757 -12.03 -22.23 -1.70
C ASP A 757 -11.77 -20.77 -1.33
N ILE A 758 -10.49 -20.44 -1.12
CA ILE A 758 -10.03 -19.09 -0.82
C ILE A 758 -8.66 -18.83 -1.48
N HIS A 759 -8.42 -17.56 -1.81
CA HIS A 759 -7.13 -17.09 -2.31
C HIS A 759 -6.31 -16.45 -1.19
N VAL A 760 -5.02 -16.78 -1.13
CA VAL A 760 -4.06 -16.23 -0.18
C VAL A 760 -2.86 -15.63 -0.91
N PHE A 761 -2.29 -14.56 -0.34
CA PHE A 761 -1.10 -13.91 -0.89
C PHE A 761 0.14 -14.37 -0.16
N LYS A 762 1.07 -14.99 -0.89
CA LYS A 762 2.33 -15.48 -0.31
C LYS A 762 3.50 -14.61 -0.71
N GLN A 763 4.28 -14.21 0.30
CA GLN A 763 5.61 -13.64 0.15
C GLN A 763 6.62 -14.46 0.95
N GLY A 764 7.75 -14.76 0.34
CA GLY A 764 8.84 -15.53 0.94
C GLY A 764 8.65 -17.05 0.91
N ASN A 765 9.67 -17.76 1.40
CA ASN A 765 9.84 -19.21 1.26
C ASN A 765 9.70 -19.96 2.59
N GLN A 766 8.78 -19.53 3.46
CA GLN A 766 8.44 -20.29 4.66
C GLN A 766 7.34 -21.32 4.31
N PHE A 767 7.63 -22.60 4.51
CA PHE A 767 6.75 -23.72 4.18
C PHE A 767 6.37 -24.47 5.46
N LEU A 768 5.16 -24.28 5.97
CA LEU A 768 4.69 -24.89 7.21
C LEU A 768 4.19 -26.30 6.97
N GLU A 769 4.78 -27.26 7.67
CA GLU A 769 4.30 -28.63 7.69
C GLU A 769 2.95 -28.74 8.40
N LEU A 770 2.11 -29.65 7.93
CA LEU A 770 0.86 -29.96 8.60
C LEU A 770 1.13 -30.55 9.98
N SER A 771 0.30 -30.17 10.94
CA SER A 771 0.28 -30.78 12.26
C SER A 771 -0.19 -32.22 12.12
N GLY A 772 0.36 -33.11 12.95
CA GLY A 772 -0.10 -34.50 13.04
C GLY A 772 -1.55 -34.62 13.47
N ASN A 773 -2.10 -33.61 14.15
CA ASN A 773 -3.53 -33.50 14.39
C ASN A 773 -4.23 -32.88 13.17
N PRO A 774 -5.10 -33.62 12.47
CA PRO A 774 -5.74 -33.12 11.25
C PRO A 774 -6.63 -31.89 11.51
N TYR A 775 -7.20 -31.75 12.71
CA TYR A 775 -8.07 -30.63 13.08
C TYR A 775 -7.30 -29.35 13.45
N ALA A 776 -5.97 -29.42 13.53
CA ALA A 776 -5.11 -28.28 13.83
C ALA A 776 -4.71 -27.46 12.58
N ASN A 777 -5.17 -27.86 11.39
CA ASN A 777 -4.79 -27.27 10.10
C ASN A 777 -6.00 -26.61 9.41
N PRO A 778 -6.55 -25.49 9.93
CA PRO A 778 -7.79 -24.91 9.41
C PRO A 778 -7.68 -24.36 7.99
N LEU A 779 -6.47 -24.04 7.50
CA LEU A 779 -6.27 -23.56 6.13
C LEU A 779 -5.02 -24.19 5.53
N VAL A 780 -5.18 -24.87 4.40
CA VAL A 780 -4.14 -25.66 3.74
C VAL A 780 -4.08 -25.31 2.25
N TYR A 781 -2.88 -25.16 1.69
CA TYR A 781 -2.68 -25.00 0.26
C TYR A 781 -3.18 -26.21 -0.52
N THR A 782 -3.72 -26.02 -1.72
CA THR A 782 -4.18 -27.15 -2.54
C THR A 782 -3.01 -27.93 -3.15
N ALA A 783 -3.31 -29.06 -3.80
CA ALA A 783 -2.33 -29.84 -4.55
C ALA A 783 -1.85 -29.15 -5.84
N ASP A 784 -2.65 -28.22 -6.38
CA ASP A 784 -2.29 -27.31 -7.47
C ASP A 784 -2.50 -25.87 -6.99
N PRO A 785 -1.55 -25.32 -6.21
CA PRO A 785 -1.82 -24.15 -5.40
C PRO A 785 -1.62 -22.83 -6.15
N LEU A 786 -0.90 -22.76 -7.27
CA LEU A 786 -0.67 -21.48 -7.95
C LEU A 786 -1.97 -20.96 -8.61
N ALA A 787 -2.43 -19.78 -8.22
CA ALA A 787 -3.57 -19.10 -8.85
C ALA A 787 -3.09 -18.08 -9.88
N SER A 788 -2.14 -17.23 -9.49
CA SER A 788 -1.57 -16.18 -10.33
C SER A 788 -0.20 -15.79 -9.80
N GLY A 789 0.68 -15.30 -10.66
CA GLY A 789 2.04 -14.89 -10.33
C GLY A 789 3.10 -15.94 -10.68
N TYR A 790 4.35 -15.56 -10.41
CA TYR A 790 5.53 -16.40 -10.58
C TYR A 790 5.93 -17.06 -9.26
N VAL A 791 6.32 -18.33 -9.36
CA VAL A 791 6.96 -19.07 -8.28
C VAL A 791 7.95 -20.05 -8.87
N HIS A 792 9.14 -20.15 -8.26
CA HIS A 792 10.13 -21.13 -8.68
C HIS A 792 9.56 -22.56 -8.60
N PRO A 793 9.79 -23.45 -9.58
CA PRO A 793 9.21 -24.80 -9.58
C PRO A 793 9.50 -25.60 -8.31
N LYS A 794 10.73 -25.55 -7.77
CA LYS A 794 11.05 -26.18 -6.48
C LYS A 794 10.21 -25.62 -5.32
N ASN A 795 9.93 -24.32 -5.29
CA ASN A 795 9.12 -23.71 -4.24
C ASN A 795 7.65 -24.10 -4.41
N LEU A 796 7.17 -24.17 -5.65
CA LEU A 796 5.81 -24.62 -5.95
C LEU A 796 5.58 -26.03 -5.41
N GLU A 797 6.53 -26.96 -5.63
CA GLU A 797 6.47 -28.31 -5.04
C GLU A 797 6.46 -28.26 -3.51
N MET A 798 7.26 -27.40 -2.89
CA MET A 798 7.29 -27.26 -1.42
C MET A 798 5.99 -26.69 -0.84
N ILE A 799 5.21 -25.93 -1.61
CA ILE A 799 3.95 -25.29 -1.14
C ILE A 799 2.77 -26.26 -1.16
N LYS A 800 2.76 -27.25 -2.07
CA LYS A 800 1.65 -28.18 -2.24
C LYS A 800 1.25 -28.86 -0.92
N ASN A 801 -0.03 -28.80 -0.58
CA ASN A 801 -0.60 -29.41 0.61
C ASN A 801 0.05 -28.98 1.95
N LYS A 802 0.68 -27.80 2.01
CA LYS A 802 1.25 -27.23 3.24
C LYS A 802 0.24 -26.37 3.99
N GLY A 803 0.51 -26.16 5.28
CA GLY A 803 -0.30 -25.29 6.12
C GLY A 803 -0.13 -23.81 5.73
N VAL A 804 -1.24 -23.08 5.71
CA VAL A 804 -1.27 -21.62 5.69
C VAL A 804 -1.51 -21.10 7.10
N VAL A 805 -2.48 -21.70 7.79
CA VAL A 805 -2.84 -21.42 9.18
C VAL A 805 -2.81 -22.72 9.97
N GLN A 806 -2.17 -22.69 11.14
CA GLN A 806 -2.11 -23.84 12.05
C GLN A 806 -2.36 -23.39 13.49
N VAL A 807 -3.01 -24.25 14.26
CA VAL A 807 -3.31 -24.00 15.67
C VAL A 807 -2.52 -24.98 16.55
N SER A 808 -1.79 -24.47 17.53
CA SER A 808 -1.07 -25.25 18.52
C SER A 808 -1.62 -24.97 19.92
N GLY A 809 -1.76 -26.01 20.74
CA GLY A 809 -2.32 -25.90 22.09
C GLY A 809 -1.26 -26.07 23.16
N LYS A 810 -1.27 -25.19 24.17
CA LYS A 810 -0.47 -25.36 25.39
C LYS A 810 -1.29 -25.00 26.62
N GLY A 811 -1.40 -25.94 27.56
CA GLY A 811 -2.34 -25.82 28.68
C GLY A 811 -3.78 -25.64 28.17
N SER A 812 -4.43 -24.55 28.58
CA SER A 812 -5.77 -24.16 28.12
C SER A 812 -5.75 -23.16 26.95
N GLY A 813 -4.65 -22.47 26.70
CA GLY A 813 -4.55 -21.48 25.64
C GLY A 813 -4.29 -22.05 24.26
N LYS A 814 -4.19 -21.12 23.30
CA LYS A 814 -4.10 -21.41 21.87
C LYS A 814 -3.06 -20.49 21.25
N THR A 815 -2.18 -21.05 20.43
CA THR A 815 -1.30 -20.29 19.55
C THR A 815 -1.74 -20.52 18.12
N ILE A 816 -2.10 -19.46 17.41
CA ILE A 816 -2.60 -19.49 16.03
C ILE A 816 -1.51 -18.85 15.15
N GLY A 817 -0.91 -19.65 14.29
CA GLY A 817 0.17 -19.25 13.40
C GLY A 817 -0.32 -19.00 11.98
N PHE A 818 0.06 -17.87 11.40
CA PHE A 818 -0.19 -17.50 9.99
C PHE A 818 1.14 -17.43 9.24
N VAL A 819 1.34 -18.29 8.24
CA VAL A 819 2.57 -18.32 7.42
C VAL A 819 2.58 -17.21 6.37
N ASP A 820 1.41 -16.80 5.93
CA ASP A 820 1.21 -15.72 4.99
C ASP A 820 0.47 -14.56 5.67
N ASN A 821 0.57 -13.36 5.10
CA ASN A 821 0.04 -12.16 5.73
C ASN A 821 -1.47 -12.03 5.46
N PRO A 822 -2.34 -12.14 6.48
CA PRO A 822 -3.79 -12.03 6.29
C PRO A 822 -4.29 -10.58 6.15
N ASN A 823 -3.40 -9.59 6.32
CA ASN A 823 -3.73 -8.16 6.38
C ASN A 823 -2.97 -7.34 5.32
N PHE A 824 -2.40 -8.04 4.34
CA PHE A 824 -1.42 -7.51 3.39
C PHE A 824 -1.84 -6.18 2.76
N ARG A 825 -1.02 -5.14 3.00
CA ARG A 825 -1.07 -3.80 2.41
C ARG A 825 -2.46 -3.16 2.37
N ALA A 826 -3.33 -3.49 3.34
CA ALA A 826 -4.69 -2.98 3.42
C ALA A 826 -5.58 -3.30 2.20
N PHE A 827 -5.16 -4.11 1.24
CA PHE A 827 -6.02 -4.42 0.08
C PHE A 827 -6.40 -5.89 0.00
N TRP A 828 -5.81 -6.72 0.85
CA TRP A 828 -6.18 -8.13 0.96
C TRP A 828 -7.38 -8.34 1.90
N TYR A 829 -8.56 -7.86 1.49
CA TYR A 829 -9.79 -7.95 2.29
C TYR A 829 -10.25 -9.39 2.52
N GLY A 830 -9.96 -10.29 1.58
CA GLY A 830 -10.45 -11.67 1.56
C GLY A 830 -9.99 -12.51 2.75
N THR A 831 -8.84 -12.21 3.37
CA THR A 831 -8.28 -13.00 4.49
C THR A 831 -8.30 -12.26 5.83
N ASN A 832 -8.69 -10.98 5.89
CA ASN A 832 -8.76 -10.22 7.15
C ASN A 832 -9.65 -10.93 8.19
N LYS A 833 -10.75 -11.55 7.74
CA LYS A 833 -11.67 -12.24 8.64
C LYS A 833 -11.03 -13.47 9.30
N LEU A 834 -10.12 -14.18 8.64
CA LEU A 834 -9.36 -15.26 9.27
C LEU A 834 -8.58 -14.74 10.51
N PHE A 835 -7.96 -13.58 10.38
CA PHE A 835 -7.22 -12.94 11.46
C PHE A 835 -8.15 -12.45 12.58
N LEU A 836 -9.29 -11.83 12.24
CA LEU A 836 -10.29 -11.40 13.23
C LEU A 836 -10.96 -12.60 13.92
N ASN A 837 -11.16 -13.72 13.22
CA ASN A 837 -11.66 -14.97 13.81
C ASN A 837 -10.66 -15.52 14.84
N ALA A 838 -9.35 -15.42 14.59
CA ALA A 838 -8.35 -15.78 15.58
C ALA A 838 -8.46 -14.94 16.86
N VAL A 839 -8.78 -13.65 16.74
CA VAL A 839 -8.94 -12.72 17.87
C VAL A 839 -10.21 -13.01 18.68
N PHE A 840 -11.37 -13.12 18.02
CA PHE A 840 -12.66 -13.26 18.71
C PHE A 840 -12.96 -14.70 19.12
N PHE A 841 -12.60 -15.66 18.27
CA PHE A 841 -12.97 -17.07 18.43
C PHE A 841 -11.80 -17.98 18.83
N GLY A 842 -10.56 -17.46 18.91
CA GLY A 842 -9.42 -18.24 19.40
C GLY A 842 -9.68 -18.90 20.75
N GLN A 843 -10.37 -18.20 21.65
CA GLN A 843 -10.80 -18.71 22.97
C GLN A 843 -11.79 -19.89 22.90
N THR A 844 -12.45 -20.09 21.77
CA THR A 844 -13.49 -21.13 21.58
C THR A 844 -12.97 -22.37 20.85
N ILE A 845 -11.75 -22.32 20.31
CA ILE A 845 -11.14 -23.46 19.63
C ILE A 845 -10.96 -24.60 20.65
N SER A 846 -11.41 -25.80 20.30
CA SER A 846 -11.31 -26.96 21.19
C SER A 846 -9.86 -27.31 21.46
N SER A 847 -9.48 -27.54 22.72
CA SER A 847 -8.12 -28.03 23.03
C SER A 847 -7.83 -29.39 22.38
N ALA A 848 -8.85 -30.19 22.06
CA ALA A 848 -8.69 -31.46 21.37
C ALA A 848 -8.28 -31.31 19.89
N SER A 849 -8.49 -30.14 19.28
CA SER A 849 -8.09 -29.87 17.88
C SER A 849 -6.68 -29.28 17.75
N THR A 850 -5.87 -29.27 18.82
CA THR A 850 -4.62 -28.48 18.87
C THR A 850 -3.38 -29.23 19.33
N ARG A 851 -3.51 -30.53 19.64
CA ARG A 851 -2.42 -31.42 20.08
C ARG A 851 -2.20 -32.55 19.11
#